data_AF-A0A949HDH6-F1
#
_entry.id   AF-A0A949HDH6-F1
#
_cell.length_a   1.000
_cell.length_b   1.000
_cell.length_c   1.000
_cell.angle_alpha   90.00
_cell.angle_beta   90.00
_cell.angle_gamma   90.00
#
_symmetry.space_group_name_H-M   'P 1'
#
loop_
_entity.id
_entity.type
_entity.pdbx_description
1 polymer ?
#
loop_
_entity_poly.entity_id
_entity_poly.type
_entity_poly.pdbx_seq_one_letter_code
_entity_poly.pdbx_strand_id
1 'polypeptide(L)'
;MSGWDAAACDAIAWLQWRLVGLLRRHDASQPAGDDRALPPDSAAPWRRLAALTGAAETLLDELMPRIVRQLSFALPRTTRQEPLPAHGRVDWPRTLAANWRRLPDHPPLSVVAHRRGRLFETPENLLAVTALLELRTALRRELEWLPPDRRHALLRQPLARSAERCDRMLALPPLAGLVPLAERARADDAWLARQFAERDLAGSRRAYGRLVPWRAALARLAAAGAQPPLNASAMHDRELPRVDELFRWWLFYEWIDVALQQGAELHRGADHHEALLSWPATARRCRLRRSATLDTLWQHAPAVVPDLYLEVQHAADPRAHQVVLVAHWLPPDQSHRGGLAAAKRLLADLLLSDRRHGVIVHALPAGTTDAAYHRIAPAADGLAHHVAPPPLDVWCVPPSSPEHATSRIATILEAAFRRLESEPPACHGIFLDQLSVAERGAAAGLHGEDLVLCPKPHLGPGRLAVVSRSLHCCRDATRCHIAGRPDAHPPLRPPRSIHDLQAEVRLLLVDGDLARLDDALVERVSSAVAEVTRSFAAITGVLNDLGRFDARIADLGLDRSLGQLDRTGRESLALAIYIRDQLDDIRALDYSAAIVHVTRVLERELARRIQHLDGWQTAWQRSRFVTLGTLPGVRSRDPAAWPTARATIAARWRGQVDPGDPDYCAGIDTFVDELEVIVRIRNQAAHTTPVGRPAFRDALRRIGGGGGALRLGLLNTLLLAWPTRPR
;
A
#
# COMPACT_ATOMS: atom_id res chain seq x y z
N MET A 1 21.90 -42.04 4.87
CA MET A 1 20.77 -41.59 4.04
C MET A 1 19.90 -40.64 4.87
N SER A 2 20.30 -39.39 5.02
CA SER A 2 19.38 -38.31 5.44
C SER A 2 19.13 -37.46 4.20
N GLY A 3 18.50 -38.09 3.21
CA GLY A 3 18.11 -37.46 1.95
C GLY A 3 16.84 -36.66 2.18
N TRP A 4 16.74 -35.51 1.53
CA TRP A 4 15.52 -34.72 1.45
C TRP A 4 14.32 -35.63 1.18
N ASP A 5 13.22 -35.46 1.92
CA ASP A 5 12.00 -36.24 1.69
C ASP A 5 11.48 -36.00 0.25
N ALA A 6 10.80 -37.00 -0.30
CA ALA A 6 10.19 -36.98 -1.62
C ALA A 6 9.34 -35.71 -1.86
N ALA A 7 8.59 -35.29 -0.83
CA ALA A 7 7.77 -34.07 -0.89
C ALA A 7 8.61 -32.79 -1.08
N ALA A 8 9.78 -32.71 -0.44
CA ALA A 8 10.67 -31.56 -0.60
C ALA A 8 11.34 -31.55 -1.99
N CYS A 9 11.70 -32.71 -2.52
CA CYS A 9 12.19 -32.83 -3.89
C CYS A 9 11.14 -32.41 -4.93
N ASP A 10 9.89 -32.82 -4.74
CA ASP A 10 8.78 -32.44 -5.62
C ASP A 10 8.50 -30.93 -5.57
N ALA A 11 8.53 -30.34 -4.37
CA ALA A 11 8.34 -28.91 -4.20
C ALA A 11 9.47 -28.08 -4.85
N ILE A 12 10.72 -28.56 -4.80
CA ILE A 12 11.84 -27.94 -5.54
C ILE A 12 11.61 -28.04 -7.05
N ALA A 13 11.25 -29.21 -7.56
CA ALA A 13 10.98 -29.39 -8.99
C ALA A 13 9.88 -28.44 -9.48
N TRP A 14 8.86 -28.26 -8.64
CA TRP A 14 7.76 -27.36 -8.93
C TRP A 14 8.20 -25.89 -8.92
N LEU A 15 8.96 -25.47 -7.90
CA LEU A 15 9.54 -24.11 -7.84
C LEU A 15 10.34 -23.78 -9.10
N GLN A 16 11.24 -24.67 -9.50
CA GLN A 16 12.08 -24.49 -10.68
C GLN A 16 11.24 -24.33 -11.95
N TRP A 17 10.29 -25.23 -12.18
CA TRP A 17 9.38 -25.17 -13.33
C TRP A 17 8.52 -23.90 -13.34
N ARG A 18 7.93 -23.54 -12.20
CA ARG A 18 7.08 -22.35 -12.09
C ARG A 18 7.88 -21.07 -12.29
N LEU A 19 9.07 -20.97 -11.70
CA LEU A 19 9.94 -19.81 -11.87
C LEU A 19 10.30 -19.62 -13.35
N VAL A 20 10.68 -20.69 -14.06
CA VAL A 20 10.93 -20.62 -15.52
C VAL A 20 9.70 -20.10 -16.27
N GLY A 21 8.50 -20.59 -15.93
CA GLY A 21 7.25 -20.11 -16.52
C GLY A 21 6.93 -18.64 -16.22
N LEU A 22 7.22 -18.17 -15.00
CA LEU A 22 7.05 -16.78 -14.57
C LEU A 22 8.04 -15.84 -15.28
N LEU A 23 9.33 -16.21 -15.31
CA LEU A 23 10.38 -15.48 -16.02
C LEU A 23 10.04 -15.35 -17.50
N ARG A 24 9.53 -16.42 -18.12
CA ARG A 24 9.09 -16.34 -19.52
C ARG A 24 7.95 -15.35 -19.72
N ARG A 25 6.98 -15.24 -18.79
CA ARG A 25 5.89 -14.28 -18.91
C ARG A 25 6.37 -12.84 -18.70
N HIS A 26 7.27 -12.64 -17.75
CA HIS A 26 7.55 -11.31 -17.19
C HIS A 26 8.87 -10.68 -17.67
N ASP A 27 9.82 -11.48 -18.16
CA ASP A 27 11.11 -11.01 -18.71
C ASP A 27 11.14 -11.06 -20.25
N ALA A 28 10.29 -11.86 -20.94
CA ALA A 28 10.32 -12.00 -22.41
C ALA A 28 9.79 -10.77 -23.19
N SER A 29 9.21 -9.79 -22.49
CA SER A 29 8.73 -8.53 -23.07
C SER A 29 9.83 -7.47 -23.24
N GLN A 30 11.07 -7.74 -22.82
CA GLN A 30 12.17 -6.80 -23.05
C GLN A 30 12.70 -6.94 -24.49
N PRO A 31 12.72 -5.86 -25.29
CA PRO A 31 13.43 -5.87 -26.56
C PRO A 31 14.92 -6.13 -26.28
N ALA A 32 15.53 -7.02 -27.07
CA ALA A 32 16.91 -7.48 -26.96
C ALA A 32 17.97 -6.39 -27.28
N GLY A 33 17.74 -5.15 -26.86
CA GLY A 33 18.47 -3.96 -27.28
C GLY A 33 19.18 -3.17 -26.17
N ASP A 34 19.16 -3.61 -24.91
CA ASP A 34 19.97 -2.96 -23.86
C ASP A 34 21.14 -3.87 -23.48
N ASP A 35 22.30 -3.56 -24.07
CA ASP A 35 23.58 -4.27 -24.02
C ASP A 35 24.29 -4.13 -22.65
N ARG A 36 23.52 -3.90 -21.58
CA ARG A 36 24.07 -3.88 -20.23
C ARG A 36 24.24 -5.32 -19.80
N ALA A 37 25.51 -5.72 -19.71
CA ALA A 37 25.94 -6.94 -19.05
C ALA A 37 25.17 -7.07 -17.72
N LEU A 38 24.19 -7.96 -17.69
CA LEU A 38 23.52 -8.38 -16.48
C LEU A 38 24.63 -8.73 -15.48
N PRO A 39 24.64 -8.14 -14.26
CA PRO A 39 25.47 -8.66 -13.19
C PRO A 39 25.22 -10.18 -13.10
N PRO A 40 26.21 -10.99 -12.68
CA PRO A 40 25.99 -12.42 -12.42
C PRO A 40 24.95 -12.57 -11.31
N ASP A 41 23.69 -12.54 -11.72
CA ASP A 41 22.52 -12.64 -10.87
C ASP A 41 22.21 -14.11 -10.67
N SER A 42 21.88 -14.51 -9.45
CA SER A 42 21.56 -15.89 -9.09
C SER A 42 20.37 -16.46 -9.89
N ALA A 43 19.58 -15.60 -10.55
CA ALA A 43 18.50 -15.98 -11.47
C ALA A 43 18.94 -16.27 -12.91
N ALA A 44 20.17 -15.96 -13.31
CA ALA A 44 20.65 -16.10 -14.70
C ALA A 44 20.41 -17.50 -15.31
N PRO A 45 20.63 -18.62 -14.58
CA PRO A 45 20.37 -19.95 -15.15
C PRO A 45 18.89 -20.19 -15.45
N TRP A 46 17.99 -19.69 -14.61
CA TRP A 46 16.54 -19.84 -14.79
C TRP A 46 16.03 -18.97 -15.94
N ARG A 47 16.57 -17.75 -16.10
CA ARG A 47 16.28 -16.88 -17.26
C ARG A 47 16.72 -17.53 -18.57
N ARG A 48 17.89 -18.17 -18.58
CA ARG A 48 18.38 -18.89 -19.76
C ARG A 48 17.47 -20.05 -20.14
N LEU A 49 17.01 -20.84 -19.17
CA LEU A 49 16.02 -21.90 -19.39
C LEU A 49 14.68 -21.34 -19.89
N ALA A 50 14.20 -20.22 -19.33
CA ALA A 50 12.99 -19.54 -19.78
C ALA A 50 13.10 -19.05 -21.24
N ALA A 51 14.24 -18.47 -21.61
CA ALA A 51 14.50 -18.03 -22.97
C ALA A 51 14.65 -19.19 -23.96
N LEU A 52 15.32 -20.28 -23.57
CA LEU A 52 15.46 -21.48 -24.40
C LEU A 52 14.12 -22.17 -24.63
N THR A 53 13.28 -22.29 -23.60
CA THR A 53 11.92 -22.85 -23.74
C THR A 53 11.05 -21.98 -24.64
N GLY A 54 11.09 -20.65 -24.50
CA GLY A 54 10.40 -19.73 -25.40
C GLY A 54 10.93 -19.79 -26.85
N ALA A 55 12.25 -19.95 -27.04
CA ALA A 55 12.84 -20.14 -28.35
C ALA A 55 12.39 -21.47 -28.99
N ALA A 56 12.30 -22.54 -28.21
CA ALA A 56 11.81 -23.84 -28.65
C ALA A 56 10.35 -23.79 -29.12
N GLU A 57 9.46 -23.18 -28.34
CA GLU A 57 8.05 -23.00 -28.74
C GLU A 57 7.93 -22.15 -30.00
N THR A 58 8.66 -21.03 -30.08
CA THR A 58 8.65 -20.17 -31.28
C THR A 58 9.05 -20.94 -32.53
N LEU A 59 10.14 -21.72 -32.48
CA LEU A 59 10.58 -22.50 -33.64
C LEU A 59 9.61 -23.65 -33.93
N LEU A 60 9.31 -24.50 -32.95
CA LEU A 60 8.63 -25.77 -33.15
C LEU A 60 7.12 -25.65 -33.31
N ASP A 61 6.48 -24.70 -32.62
CA ASP A 61 5.03 -24.49 -32.64
C ASP A 61 4.59 -23.42 -33.63
N GLU A 62 5.41 -22.38 -33.87
CA GLU A 62 5.02 -21.28 -34.76
C GLU A 62 5.69 -21.35 -36.14
N LEU A 63 7.03 -21.35 -36.20
CA LEU A 63 7.76 -21.18 -37.47
C LEU A 63 7.78 -22.46 -38.30
N MET A 64 8.19 -23.57 -37.71
CA MET A 64 8.39 -24.82 -38.44
C MET A 64 7.11 -25.42 -39.03
N PRO A 65 5.93 -25.41 -38.36
CA PRO A 65 4.70 -25.88 -38.98
C PRO A 65 4.31 -25.08 -40.24
N ARG A 66 4.58 -23.77 -40.27
CA ARG A 66 4.36 -22.92 -41.44
C ARG A 66 5.38 -23.22 -42.55
N ILE A 67 6.65 -23.38 -42.18
CA ILE A 67 7.75 -23.73 -43.10
C ILE A 67 7.51 -25.09 -43.78
N VAL A 68 7.14 -26.12 -43.01
CA VAL A 68 6.89 -27.47 -43.55
C VAL A 68 5.69 -27.47 -44.50
N ARG A 69 4.64 -26.68 -44.22
CA ARG A 69 3.50 -26.51 -45.15
C ARG A 69 3.86 -25.75 -46.43
N GLN A 70 4.91 -24.93 -46.37
CA GLN A 70 5.32 -24.03 -47.45
C GLN A 70 6.84 -24.10 -47.67
N LEU A 71 7.33 -25.29 -48.03
CA LEU A 71 8.75 -25.47 -48.34
C LEU A 71 9.15 -24.65 -49.57
N SER A 72 10.36 -24.09 -49.53
CA SER A 72 10.92 -23.31 -50.63
C SER A 72 11.40 -24.26 -51.74
N PHE A 73 11.21 -23.85 -52.99
CA PHE A 73 11.72 -24.59 -54.14
C PHE A 73 12.32 -23.60 -55.12
N ALA A 74 13.57 -23.80 -55.49
CA ALA A 74 14.19 -23.06 -56.57
C ALA A 74 13.95 -23.81 -57.90
N LEU A 75 13.73 -23.06 -58.98
CA LEU A 75 13.62 -23.58 -60.35
C LEU A 75 14.81 -23.10 -61.20
N PRO A 76 16.06 -23.46 -60.85
CA PRO A 76 17.20 -23.07 -61.67
C PRO A 76 17.09 -23.71 -63.05
N ARG A 77 17.42 -22.92 -64.08
CA ARG A 77 17.58 -23.40 -65.45
C ARG A 77 19.00 -23.90 -65.59
N THR A 78 19.18 -25.21 -65.64
CA THR A 78 20.49 -25.81 -65.88
C THR A 78 20.56 -26.30 -67.31
N THR A 79 21.58 -25.84 -68.05
CA THR A 79 21.90 -26.32 -69.39
C THR A 79 22.79 -27.56 -69.26
N ARG A 80 22.32 -28.72 -69.71
CA ARG A 80 23.10 -29.97 -69.66
C ARG A 80 23.07 -30.67 -71.01
N GLN A 81 24.20 -31.25 -71.42
CA GLN A 81 24.26 -32.14 -72.57
C GLN A 81 23.78 -33.54 -72.13
N GLU A 82 22.75 -34.08 -72.79
CA GLU A 82 22.16 -35.39 -72.47
C GLU A 82 21.84 -36.20 -73.74
N PRO A 83 21.90 -37.53 -73.71
CA PRO A 83 21.46 -38.37 -74.83
C PRO A 83 19.95 -38.24 -75.05
N LEU A 84 19.49 -38.53 -76.27
CA LEU A 84 18.05 -38.60 -76.57
C LEU A 84 17.40 -39.83 -75.91
N PRO A 85 16.14 -39.74 -75.43
CA PRO A 85 15.24 -38.59 -75.50
C PRO A 85 15.58 -37.48 -74.48
N ALA A 86 15.43 -36.23 -74.90
CA ALA A 86 15.65 -35.05 -74.06
C ALA A 86 14.56 -34.93 -72.97
N HIS A 87 14.94 -34.56 -71.76
CA HIS A 87 14.03 -34.41 -70.62
C HIS A 87 13.71 -32.94 -70.31
N GLY A 88 14.08 -32.01 -71.19
CA GLY A 88 13.89 -30.57 -71.03
C GLY A 88 13.77 -29.84 -72.36
N ARG A 89 13.78 -28.49 -72.33
CA ARG A 89 13.72 -27.70 -73.57
C ARG A 89 15.07 -27.74 -74.28
N VAL A 90 15.14 -28.35 -75.45
CA VAL A 90 16.37 -28.42 -76.25
C VAL A 90 16.79 -27.03 -76.74
N ASP A 91 18.05 -26.69 -76.54
CA ASP A 91 18.73 -25.57 -77.15
C ASP A 91 19.27 -26.01 -78.52
N TRP A 92 18.38 -25.95 -79.52
CA TRP A 92 18.72 -26.39 -80.88
C TRP A 92 19.93 -25.65 -81.47
N PRO A 93 20.08 -24.32 -81.33
CA PRO A 93 21.25 -23.61 -81.84
C PRO A 93 22.57 -24.15 -81.28
N ARG A 94 22.67 -24.34 -79.95
CA ARG A 94 23.89 -24.89 -79.33
C ARG A 94 24.10 -26.37 -79.65
N THR A 95 23.02 -27.14 -79.71
CA THR A 95 23.05 -28.57 -80.05
C THR A 95 23.55 -28.79 -81.48
N LEU A 96 23.01 -28.06 -82.44
CA LEU A 96 23.38 -28.16 -83.85
C LEU A 96 24.81 -27.65 -84.08
N ALA A 97 25.21 -26.55 -83.45
CA ALA A 97 26.59 -26.06 -83.54
C ALA A 97 27.62 -27.05 -82.98
N ALA A 98 27.30 -27.73 -81.87
CA ALA A 98 28.17 -28.76 -81.29
C ALA A 98 28.21 -30.03 -82.15
N ASN A 99 27.07 -30.44 -82.72
CA ASN A 99 26.97 -31.61 -83.58
C ASN A 99 27.69 -31.40 -84.92
N TRP A 100 27.50 -30.25 -85.55
CA TRP A 100 28.15 -29.87 -86.81
C TRP A 100 29.68 -29.97 -86.74
N ARG A 101 30.27 -29.66 -85.58
CA ARG A 101 31.71 -29.78 -85.33
C ARG A 101 32.21 -31.20 -85.14
N ARG A 102 31.36 -32.14 -84.72
CA ARG A 102 31.75 -33.50 -84.33
C ARG A 102 31.36 -34.55 -85.37
N LEU A 103 30.16 -34.42 -85.92
CA LEU A 103 29.56 -35.32 -86.89
C LEU A 103 28.69 -34.49 -87.86
N PRO A 104 29.32 -33.77 -88.81
CA PRO A 104 28.57 -33.13 -89.89
C PRO A 104 27.74 -34.17 -90.66
N ASP A 105 26.56 -33.77 -91.14
CA ASP A 105 25.61 -34.60 -91.90
C ASP A 105 24.91 -35.76 -91.16
N HIS A 106 25.14 -35.93 -89.87
CA HIS A 106 24.42 -36.91 -89.03
C HIS A 106 23.51 -36.22 -87.99
N PRO A 107 22.36 -36.81 -87.61
CA PRO A 107 21.51 -36.27 -86.56
C PRO A 107 22.22 -36.30 -85.18
N PRO A 108 21.96 -35.33 -84.29
CA PRO A 108 22.63 -35.24 -83.00
C PRO A 108 22.26 -36.40 -82.06
N LEU A 109 23.27 -37.16 -81.62
CA LEU A 109 23.11 -38.26 -80.65
C LEU A 109 22.92 -37.77 -79.20
N SER A 110 23.29 -36.52 -78.94
CA SER A 110 23.09 -35.84 -77.65
C SER A 110 22.64 -34.41 -77.88
N VAL A 111 21.77 -33.91 -77.02
CA VAL A 111 21.22 -32.57 -77.10
C VAL A 111 21.64 -31.73 -75.89
N VAL A 112 21.86 -30.44 -76.12
CA VAL A 112 22.02 -29.46 -75.06
C VAL A 112 20.62 -29.04 -74.63
N ALA A 113 20.15 -29.51 -73.47
CA ALA A 113 18.80 -29.23 -72.98
C ALA A 113 18.81 -28.33 -71.73
N HIS A 114 17.88 -27.38 -71.71
CA HIS A 114 17.53 -26.60 -70.52
C HIS A 114 16.54 -27.41 -69.68
N ARG A 115 17.03 -28.00 -68.59
CA ARG A 115 16.17 -28.63 -67.59
C ARG A 115 15.70 -27.60 -66.57
N ARG A 116 14.43 -27.70 -66.17
CA ARG A 116 13.89 -27.06 -64.98
C ARG A 116 13.84 -28.12 -63.88
N GLY A 117 14.87 -28.19 -63.05
CA GLY A 117 14.84 -29.01 -61.84
C GLY A 117 14.17 -28.23 -60.71
N ARG A 118 13.30 -28.88 -59.94
CA ARG A 118 12.92 -28.34 -58.62
C ARG A 118 14.06 -28.67 -57.67
N LEU A 119 14.88 -27.68 -57.34
CA LEU A 119 15.88 -27.84 -56.29
C LEU A 119 15.23 -27.58 -54.94
N PHE A 120 15.33 -28.58 -54.08
CA PHE A 120 14.90 -28.52 -52.69
C PHE A 120 15.98 -27.92 -51.77
N GLU A 121 17.24 -27.96 -52.21
CA GLU A 121 18.42 -27.41 -51.53
C GLU A 121 18.48 -25.88 -51.67
N THR A 122 17.47 -25.20 -51.16
CA THR A 122 17.44 -23.74 -51.15
C THR A 122 18.06 -23.20 -49.85
N PRO A 123 18.64 -21.98 -49.86
CA PRO A 123 19.16 -21.34 -48.64
C PRO A 123 18.10 -21.21 -47.54
N GLU A 124 16.83 -21.00 -47.90
CA GLU A 124 15.75 -20.89 -46.91
C GLU A 124 15.48 -22.24 -46.21
N ASN A 125 15.45 -23.34 -46.97
CA ASN A 125 15.27 -24.68 -46.40
C ASN A 125 16.52 -25.11 -45.58
N LEU A 126 17.72 -24.79 -46.05
CA LEU A 126 18.97 -25.03 -45.31
C LEU A 126 19.02 -24.23 -44.00
N LEU A 127 18.54 -22.98 -44.01
CA LEU A 127 18.43 -22.15 -42.80
C LEU A 127 17.46 -22.75 -41.78
N ALA A 128 16.32 -23.28 -42.22
CA ALA A 128 15.35 -23.95 -41.35
C ALA A 128 15.92 -25.22 -40.69
N VAL A 129 16.64 -26.05 -41.46
CA VAL A 129 17.30 -27.25 -40.92
C VAL A 129 18.44 -26.89 -39.98
N THR A 130 19.22 -25.86 -40.29
CA THR A 130 20.28 -25.35 -39.41
C THR A 130 19.71 -24.86 -38.07
N ALA A 131 18.61 -24.10 -38.09
CA ALA A 131 17.92 -23.64 -36.88
C ALA A 131 17.45 -24.81 -35.99
N LEU A 132 16.92 -25.90 -36.58
CA LEU A 132 16.53 -27.11 -35.84
C LEU A 132 17.74 -27.81 -35.20
N LEU A 133 18.88 -27.88 -35.91
CA LEU A 133 20.11 -28.49 -35.39
C LEU A 133 20.70 -27.67 -34.23
N GLU A 134 20.67 -26.35 -34.33
CA GLU A 134 21.11 -25.43 -33.28
C GLU A 134 20.23 -25.54 -32.03
N LEU A 135 18.89 -25.53 -32.20
CA LEU A 135 17.97 -25.73 -31.09
C LEU A 135 18.21 -27.08 -30.41
N ARG A 136 18.33 -28.15 -31.19
CA ARG A 136 18.60 -29.50 -30.66
C ARG A 136 19.89 -29.53 -29.86
N THR A 137 20.96 -28.91 -30.37
CA THR A 137 22.25 -28.83 -29.67
C THR A 137 22.10 -28.08 -28.34
N ALA A 138 21.39 -26.95 -28.33
CA ALA A 138 21.16 -26.17 -27.12
C ALA A 138 20.32 -26.94 -26.08
N LEU A 139 19.24 -27.62 -26.50
CA LEU A 139 18.40 -28.43 -25.63
C LEU A 139 19.15 -29.62 -25.03
N ARG A 140 19.93 -30.34 -25.84
CA ARG A 140 20.73 -31.49 -25.36
C ARG A 140 21.80 -31.06 -24.37
N ARG A 141 22.47 -29.93 -24.62
CA ARG A 141 23.42 -29.34 -23.69
C ARG A 141 22.75 -29.09 -22.33
N GLU A 142 21.60 -28.44 -22.27
CA GLU A 142 20.89 -28.23 -20.99
C GLU A 142 20.44 -29.54 -20.30
N LEU A 143 20.03 -30.54 -21.07
CA LEU A 143 19.70 -31.87 -20.55
C LEU A 143 20.92 -32.64 -20.01
N GLU A 144 22.13 -32.37 -20.48
CA GLU A 144 23.36 -32.93 -19.89
C GLU A 144 23.66 -32.31 -18.53
N TRP A 145 23.34 -31.01 -18.35
CA TRP A 145 23.58 -30.29 -17.10
C TRP A 145 22.55 -30.59 -16.00
N LEU A 146 21.31 -30.90 -16.36
CA LEU A 146 20.25 -31.23 -15.40
C LEU A 146 20.33 -32.70 -15.00
N PRO A 147 20.65 -33.06 -13.74
CA PRO A 147 20.68 -34.47 -13.32
C PRO A 147 19.32 -35.17 -13.54
N PRO A 148 19.28 -36.47 -13.89
CA PRO A 148 18.04 -37.24 -14.00
C PRO A 148 17.49 -37.62 -12.61
N ASP A 149 17.35 -36.65 -11.70
CA ASP A 149 16.79 -36.84 -10.37
C ASP A 149 15.37 -36.24 -10.26
N ARG A 150 14.69 -36.54 -9.14
CA ARG A 150 13.31 -36.09 -8.87
C ARG A 150 13.18 -34.57 -8.81
N ARG A 151 14.24 -33.86 -8.42
CA ARG A 151 14.27 -32.39 -8.27
C ARG A 151 14.21 -31.65 -9.62
N HIS A 152 14.68 -32.26 -10.70
CA HIS A 152 14.67 -31.64 -12.04
C HIS A 152 13.65 -32.26 -12.99
N ALA A 153 12.88 -33.26 -12.53
CA ALA A 153 11.98 -34.04 -13.38
C ALA A 153 11.00 -33.16 -14.19
N LEU A 154 10.41 -32.15 -13.55
CA LEU A 154 9.45 -31.24 -14.18
C LEU A 154 10.07 -30.30 -15.23
N LEU A 155 11.36 -29.95 -15.09
CA LEU A 155 12.09 -29.17 -16.10
C LEU A 155 12.62 -30.05 -17.25
N ARG A 156 13.11 -31.25 -16.94
CA ARG A 156 13.70 -32.15 -17.93
C ARG A 156 12.67 -32.65 -18.94
N GLN A 157 11.46 -32.99 -18.51
CA GLN A 157 10.47 -33.61 -19.38
C GLN A 157 10.05 -32.69 -20.57
N PRO A 158 9.75 -31.39 -20.39
CA PRO A 158 9.51 -30.47 -21.51
C PRO A 158 10.71 -30.30 -22.44
N LEU A 159 11.93 -30.16 -21.91
CA LEU A 159 13.15 -30.00 -22.72
C LEU A 159 13.42 -31.25 -23.56
N ALA A 160 13.28 -32.44 -22.97
CA ALA A 160 13.42 -33.72 -23.66
C ALA A 160 12.38 -33.87 -24.78
N ARG A 161 11.11 -33.55 -24.51
CA ARG A 161 10.05 -33.57 -25.53
C ARG A 161 10.34 -32.63 -26.70
N SER A 162 10.88 -31.44 -26.43
CA SER A 162 11.29 -30.50 -27.48
C SER A 162 12.47 -31.04 -28.30
N ALA A 163 13.47 -31.65 -27.65
CA ALA A 163 14.61 -32.26 -28.34
C ALA A 163 14.19 -33.43 -29.23
N GLU A 164 13.32 -34.33 -28.72
CA GLU A 164 12.74 -35.42 -29.51
C GLU A 164 11.91 -34.91 -30.68
N ARG A 165 11.19 -33.80 -30.51
CA ARG A 165 10.43 -33.18 -31.60
C ARG A 165 11.36 -32.64 -32.67
N CYS A 166 12.49 -32.02 -32.31
CA CYS A 166 13.52 -31.66 -33.28
C CYS A 166 14.00 -32.89 -34.06
N ASP A 167 14.28 -34.01 -33.37
CA ASP A 167 14.73 -35.25 -34.02
C ASP A 167 13.67 -35.81 -34.98
N ARG A 168 12.38 -35.85 -34.58
CA ARG A 168 11.28 -36.25 -35.47
C ARG A 168 11.15 -35.36 -36.69
N MET A 169 11.34 -34.04 -36.54
CA MET A 169 11.26 -33.10 -37.66
C MET A 169 12.44 -33.24 -38.62
N LEU A 170 13.66 -33.42 -38.10
CA LEU A 170 14.86 -33.66 -38.91
C LEU A 170 14.80 -35.01 -39.66
N ALA A 171 14.04 -35.98 -39.14
CA ALA A 171 13.79 -37.26 -39.79
C ALA A 171 12.71 -37.21 -40.89
N LEU A 172 11.99 -36.10 -41.07
CA LEU A 172 11.00 -35.97 -42.15
C LEU A 172 11.70 -36.12 -43.51
N PRO A 173 11.21 -36.95 -44.45
CA PRO A 173 11.86 -37.20 -45.74
C PRO A 173 12.35 -35.96 -46.50
N PRO A 174 11.58 -34.84 -46.60
CA PRO A 174 12.09 -33.64 -47.25
C PRO A 174 13.30 -33.04 -46.52
N LEU A 175 13.28 -32.96 -45.18
CA LEU A 175 14.32 -32.30 -44.39
C LEU A 175 15.55 -33.19 -44.16
N ALA A 176 15.36 -34.51 -44.06
CA ALA A 176 16.44 -35.47 -43.80
C ALA A 176 17.55 -35.40 -44.85
N GLY A 177 17.19 -35.23 -46.13
CA GLY A 177 18.14 -35.08 -47.23
C GLY A 177 18.99 -33.81 -47.16
N LEU A 178 18.54 -32.79 -46.42
CA LEU A 178 19.26 -31.52 -46.25
C LEU A 178 20.19 -31.51 -45.03
N VAL A 179 20.08 -32.47 -44.10
CA VAL A 179 20.87 -32.48 -42.86
C VAL A 179 22.39 -32.46 -43.10
N PRO A 180 22.96 -33.28 -44.00
CA PRO A 180 24.41 -33.24 -44.26
C PRO A 180 24.89 -31.94 -44.92
N LEU A 181 23.99 -31.24 -45.64
CA LEU A 181 24.28 -29.94 -46.24
C LEU A 181 24.19 -28.82 -45.19
N ALA A 182 23.19 -28.88 -44.31
CA ALA A 182 23.00 -27.93 -43.22
C ALA A 182 24.12 -28.01 -42.17
N GLU A 183 24.60 -29.20 -41.79
CA GLU A 183 25.74 -29.34 -40.88
C GLU A 183 27.04 -28.76 -41.49
N ARG A 184 27.23 -28.89 -42.80
CA ARG A 184 28.35 -28.24 -43.50
C ARG A 184 28.18 -26.73 -43.56
N ALA A 185 26.97 -26.24 -43.85
CA ALA A 185 26.67 -24.81 -43.90
C ALA A 185 26.78 -24.15 -42.52
N ARG A 186 26.50 -24.88 -41.43
CA ARG A 186 26.68 -24.42 -40.05
C ARG A 186 28.14 -24.06 -39.72
N ALA A 187 29.11 -24.68 -40.39
CA ALA A 187 30.53 -24.34 -40.24
C ALA A 187 30.92 -23.03 -40.94
N ASP A 188 30.12 -22.55 -41.90
CA ASP A 188 30.29 -21.29 -42.63
C ASP A 188 28.99 -20.45 -42.56
N ASP A 189 28.60 -20.09 -41.33
CA ASP A 189 27.34 -19.38 -41.04
C ASP A 189 27.22 -18.04 -41.76
N ALA A 190 28.36 -17.36 -41.97
CA ALA A 190 28.44 -16.09 -42.69
C ALA A 190 28.06 -16.23 -44.17
N TRP A 191 28.32 -17.38 -44.80
CA TRP A 191 27.87 -17.65 -46.17
C TRP A 191 26.36 -17.82 -46.25
N LEU A 192 25.76 -18.62 -45.35
CA LEU A 192 24.33 -18.91 -45.36
C LEU A 192 23.48 -17.65 -45.08
N ALA A 193 23.91 -16.81 -44.13
CA ALA A 193 23.25 -15.55 -43.82
C ALA A 193 23.30 -14.55 -44.99
N ARG A 194 24.45 -14.44 -45.68
CA ARG A 194 24.60 -13.58 -46.88
C ARG A 194 23.73 -14.06 -48.04
N GLN A 195 23.75 -15.37 -48.34
CA GLN A 195 22.94 -15.97 -49.41
C GLN A 195 21.43 -15.83 -49.17
N PHE A 196 20.99 -15.86 -47.91
CA PHE A 196 19.61 -15.58 -47.55
C PHE A 196 19.28 -14.09 -47.72
N ALA A 197 20.10 -13.19 -47.20
CA ALA A 197 19.88 -11.74 -47.30
C ALA A 197 19.87 -11.22 -48.75
N GLU A 198 20.73 -11.75 -49.63
CA GLU A 198 20.77 -11.42 -51.07
C GLU A 198 19.50 -11.84 -51.81
N ARG A 199 18.80 -12.88 -51.34
CA ARG A 199 17.55 -13.40 -51.93
C ARG A 199 16.29 -12.85 -51.28
N ASP A 200 16.38 -12.35 -50.05
CA ASP A 200 15.26 -11.84 -49.26
C ASP A 200 14.75 -10.44 -49.73
N LEU A 201 15.43 -9.82 -50.69
CA LEU A 201 15.02 -8.54 -51.31
C LEU A 201 13.71 -8.62 -52.13
N ALA A 202 13.11 -9.80 -52.29
CA ALA A 202 11.91 -10.02 -53.11
C ALA A 202 10.75 -10.74 -52.36
N GLY A 203 10.55 -10.45 -51.07
CA GLY A 203 9.35 -10.84 -50.33
C GLY A 203 9.29 -12.32 -49.94
N SER A 204 10.31 -12.81 -49.24
CA SER A 204 10.28 -14.18 -48.72
C SER A 204 9.08 -14.41 -47.79
N ARG A 205 8.59 -15.65 -47.76
CA ARG A 205 7.45 -16.06 -46.93
C ARG A 205 7.76 -15.73 -45.47
N ARG A 206 6.91 -14.91 -44.82
CA ARG A 206 7.06 -14.33 -43.46
C ARG A 206 7.67 -15.23 -42.38
N ALA A 207 7.58 -16.56 -42.50
CA ALA A 207 8.16 -17.52 -41.56
C ALA A 207 9.69 -17.68 -41.70
N TYR A 208 10.26 -17.69 -42.92
CA TYR A 208 11.71 -17.85 -43.10
C TYR A 208 12.48 -16.60 -42.67
N GLY A 209 11.98 -15.40 -42.99
CA GLY A 209 12.59 -14.13 -42.56
C GLY A 209 12.66 -13.99 -41.03
N ARG A 210 11.79 -14.69 -40.28
CA ARG A 210 11.83 -14.73 -38.81
C ARG A 210 12.86 -15.71 -38.24
N LEU A 211 13.45 -16.60 -39.05
CA LEU A 211 14.50 -17.52 -38.59
C LEU A 211 15.81 -16.79 -38.30
N VAL A 212 16.17 -15.76 -39.08
CA VAL A 212 17.40 -14.99 -38.87
C VAL A 212 17.43 -14.31 -37.49
N PRO A 213 16.44 -13.47 -37.12
CA PRO A 213 16.42 -12.86 -35.79
C PRO A 213 16.26 -13.90 -34.66
N TRP A 214 15.55 -15.01 -34.92
CA TRP A 214 15.44 -16.11 -33.95
C TRP A 214 16.79 -16.81 -33.71
N ARG A 215 17.56 -17.11 -34.76
CA ARG A 215 18.89 -17.72 -34.65
C ARG A 215 19.87 -16.79 -33.93
N ALA A 216 19.84 -15.49 -34.25
CA ALA A 216 20.62 -14.49 -33.54
C ALA A 216 20.27 -14.46 -32.03
N ALA A 217 18.98 -14.55 -31.68
CA ALA A 217 18.56 -14.65 -30.29
C ALA A 217 19.08 -15.93 -29.60
N LEU A 218 19.01 -17.08 -30.26
CA LEU A 218 19.54 -18.34 -29.74
C LEU A 218 21.07 -18.30 -29.57
N ALA A 219 21.79 -17.71 -30.53
CA ALA A 219 23.24 -17.54 -30.45
C ALA A 219 23.64 -16.65 -29.27
N ARG A 220 22.90 -15.55 -29.01
CA ARG A 220 23.09 -14.72 -27.81
C ARG A 220 22.90 -15.52 -26.52
N LEU A 221 21.89 -16.41 -26.47
CA LEU A 221 21.69 -17.31 -25.31
C LEU A 221 22.83 -18.31 -25.11
N ALA A 222 23.48 -18.73 -26.20
CA ALA A 222 24.65 -19.61 -26.14
C ALA A 222 25.92 -18.86 -25.72
N ALA A 223 26.06 -17.60 -26.13
CA ALA A 223 27.20 -16.72 -25.80
C ALA A 223 27.14 -16.17 -24.35
N ALA A 224 25.94 -15.92 -23.83
CA ALA A 224 25.71 -15.33 -22.50
C ALA A 224 26.12 -16.22 -21.30
N GLY A 225 26.62 -17.43 -21.51
CA GLY A 225 27.29 -18.16 -20.43
C GLY A 225 27.40 -19.66 -20.60
N ALA A 226 28.63 -20.14 -20.43
CA ALA A 226 29.02 -21.53 -20.16
C ALA A 226 29.10 -21.82 -18.65
N GLN A 227 28.22 -21.23 -17.84
CA GLN A 227 28.12 -21.58 -16.42
C GLN A 227 26.94 -22.54 -16.19
N PRO A 228 27.17 -23.71 -15.58
CA PRO A 228 26.11 -24.65 -15.30
C PRO A 228 25.11 -24.05 -14.30
N PRO A 229 23.80 -24.28 -14.48
CA PRO A 229 22.80 -23.90 -13.47
C PRO A 229 23.15 -24.43 -12.08
N LEU A 230 23.81 -25.59 -12.03
CA LEU A 230 24.11 -26.37 -10.84
C LEU A 230 25.38 -27.17 -11.12
N ASN A 231 26.47 -26.93 -10.39
CA ASN A 231 27.55 -27.92 -10.32
C ASN A 231 26.96 -29.19 -9.67
N ALA A 232 26.65 -30.18 -10.49
CA ALA A 232 25.94 -31.42 -10.15
C ALA A 232 26.75 -32.43 -9.30
N SER A 233 27.78 -32.00 -8.55
CA SER A 233 28.75 -32.96 -7.97
C SER A 233 29.22 -32.68 -6.54
N ALA A 234 28.52 -31.90 -5.72
CA ALA A 234 28.88 -31.77 -4.29
C ALA A 234 27.65 -31.67 -3.37
N MET A 235 27.10 -32.84 -3.01
CA MET A 235 25.89 -33.01 -2.20
C MET A 235 26.20 -33.20 -0.71
N HIS A 236 25.84 -32.23 0.12
CA HIS A 236 25.27 -32.32 1.49
C HIS A 236 25.39 -30.93 2.15
N ASP A 237 24.32 -30.46 2.80
CA ASP A 237 24.13 -29.22 3.57
C ASP A 237 24.40 -27.85 2.88
N ARG A 238 25.20 -27.81 1.81
CA ARG A 238 25.53 -26.58 1.04
C ARG A 238 24.46 -26.15 0.01
N GLU A 239 23.37 -26.92 -0.13
CA GLU A 239 22.28 -26.62 -1.08
C GLU A 239 21.16 -25.74 -0.49
N LEU A 240 21.01 -25.69 0.84
CA LEU A 240 19.93 -24.91 1.47
C LEU A 240 19.98 -23.42 1.11
N PRO A 241 21.14 -22.74 1.09
CA PRO A 241 21.22 -21.35 0.63
C PRO A 241 20.77 -21.15 -0.83
N ARG A 242 20.97 -22.17 -1.69
CA ARG A 242 20.57 -22.11 -3.10
C ARG A 242 19.07 -22.33 -3.29
N VAL A 243 18.47 -23.19 -2.46
CA VAL A 243 17.01 -23.41 -2.46
C VAL A 243 16.28 -22.22 -1.84
N ASP A 244 16.82 -21.62 -0.77
CA ASP A 244 16.35 -20.34 -0.22
C ASP A 244 16.33 -19.26 -1.31
N GLU A 245 17.42 -19.16 -2.06
CA GLU A 245 17.55 -18.17 -3.12
C GLU A 245 16.56 -18.40 -4.29
N LEU A 246 16.38 -19.66 -4.68
CA LEU A 246 15.36 -20.06 -5.66
C LEU A 246 13.95 -19.68 -5.16
N PHE A 247 13.65 -19.96 -3.89
CA PHE A 247 12.37 -19.64 -3.27
C PHE A 247 12.10 -18.14 -3.24
N ARG A 248 13.10 -17.31 -2.90
CA ARG A 248 12.99 -15.83 -2.95
C ARG A 248 12.70 -15.32 -4.34
N TRP A 249 13.36 -15.87 -5.36
CA TRP A 249 13.11 -15.51 -6.75
C TRP A 249 11.71 -15.90 -7.21
N TRP A 250 11.29 -17.13 -6.92
CA TRP A 250 9.94 -17.56 -7.20
C TRP A 250 8.91 -16.66 -6.51
N LEU A 251 9.06 -16.37 -5.21
CA LEU A 251 8.12 -15.55 -4.46
C LEU A 251 8.03 -14.12 -5.02
N PHE A 252 9.16 -13.51 -5.42
CA PHE A 252 9.17 -12.19 -6.06
C PHE A 252 8.34 -12.15 -7.35
N TYR A 253 8.55 -13.10 -8.26
CA TYR A 253 7.82 -13.12 -9.54
C TYR A 253 6.37 -13.61 -9.37
N GLU A 254 6.11 -14.50 -8.42
CA GLU A 254 4.75 -14.95 -8.11
C GLU A 254 3.92 -13.79 -7.54
N TRP A 255 4.49 -12.93 -6.68
CA TRP A 255 3.84 -11.69 -6.23
C TRP A 255 3.43 -10.77 -7.38
N ILE A 256 4.31 -10.60 -8.38
CA ILE A 256 4.00 -9.81 -9.57
C ILE A 256 2.86 -10.46 -10.35
N ASP A 257 2.89 -11.78 -10.55
CA ASP A 257 1.83 -12.53 -11.26
C ASP A 257 0.47 -12.38 -10.56
N VAL A 258 0.44 -12.50 -9.23
CA VAL A 258 -0.79 -12.33 -8.43
C VAL A 258 -1.30 -10.89 -8.51
N ALA A 259 -0.44 -9.88 -8.39
CA ALA A 259 -0.84 -8.48 -8.49
C ALA A 259 -1.45 -8.17 -9.86
N LEU A 260 -0.85 -8.65 -10.95
CA LEU A 260 -1.37 -8.51 -12.31
C LEU A 260 -2.74 -9.20 -12.48
N GLN A 261 -2.92 -10.40 -11.90
CA GLN A 261 -4.22 -11.09 -11.89
C GLN A 261 -5.30 -10.30 -11.12
N GLN A 262 -4.91 -9.48 -10.14
CA GLN A 262 -5.78 -8.57 -9.40
C GLN A 262 -5.98 -7.21 -10.09
N GLY A 263 -5.56 -7.07 -11.35
CA GLY A 263 -5.75 -5.84 -12.14
C GLY A 263 -4.71 -4.74 -11.86
N ALA A 264 -3.55 -5.09 -11.29
CA ALA A 264 -2.43 -4.16 -11.22
C ALA A 264 -1.82 -3.93 -12.61
N GLU A 265 -1.28 -2.74 -12.81
CA GLU A 265 -0.35 -2.41 -13.89
C GLU A 265 1.08 -2.52 -13.36
N LEU A 266 1.98 -3.10 -14.18
CA LEU A 266 3.38 -3.31 -13.84
C LEU A 266 4.26 -2.28 -14.55
N HIS A 267 4.96 -1.48 -13.76
CA HIS A 267 6.06 -0.61 -14.20
C HIS A 267 7.37 -1.17 -13.67
N ARG A 268 8.26 -1.63 -14.56
CA ARG A 268 9.58 -2.14 -14.17
C ARG A 268 10.55 -1.00 -13.92
N GLY A 269 11.34 -1.11 -12.85
CA GLY A 269 12.51 -0.26 -12.65
C GLY A 269 13.63 -0.60 -13.63
N ALA A 270 14.71 0.21 -13.62
CA ALA A 270 15.92 -0.09 -14.39
C ALA A 270 16.62 -1.38 -13.89
N ASP A 271 16.38 -1.76 -12.63
CA ASP A 271 16.92 -2.96 -12.02
C ASP A 271 15.85 -4.08 -11.98
N HIS A 272 16.22 -5.30 -12.40
CA HIS A 272 15.34 -6.48 -12.40
C HIS A 272 14.85 -6.91 -11.00
N HIS A 273 15.39 -6.31 -9.94
CA HIS A 273 15.03 -6.55 -8.55
C HIS A 273 13.92 -5.62 -8.04
N GLU A 274 13.38 -4.74 -8.88
CA GLU A 274 12.34 -3.78 -8.51
C GLU A 274 11.13 -3.81 -9.47
N ALA A 275 9.94 -3.78 -8.88
CA ALA A 275 8.67 -3.67 -9.60
C ALA A 275 7.77 -2.64 -8.91
N LEU A 276 7.26 -1.68 -9.67
CA LEU A 276 6.21 -0.76 -9.24
C LEU A 276 4.88 -1.27 -9.78
N LEU A 277 3.95 -1.54 -8.87
CA LEU A 277 2.62 -2.06 -9.11
C LEU A 277 1.59 -0.97 -8.79
N SER A 278 0.69 -0.67 -9.71
CA SER A 278 -0.39 0.31 -9.52
C SER A 278 -1.75 -0.29 -9.81
N TRP A 279 -2.73 -0.07 -8.93
CA TRP A 279 -4.12 -0.45 -9.13
C TRP A 279 -4.94 0.79 -9.45
N PRO A 280 -5.30 1.04 -10.72
CA PRO A 280 -6.02 2.25 -11.12
C PRO A 280 -7.39 2.39 -10.43
N ALA A 281 -8.09 1.27 -10.24
CA ALA A 281 -9.43 1.24 -9.64
C ALA A 281 -9.46 1.71 -8.18
N THR A 282 -8.39 1.47 -7.42
CA THR A 282 -8.31 1.80 -5.99
C THR A 282 -7.29 2.89 -5.69
N ALA A 283 -6.64 3.46 -6.72
CA ALA A 283 -5.50 4.37 -6.61
C ALA A 283 -4.36 3.86 -5.68
N ARG A 284 -4.27 2.55 -5.46
CA ARG A 284 -3.24 1.93 -4.61
C ARG A 284 -1.95 1.80 -5.43
N ARG A 285 -0.80 2.10 -4.81
CA ARG A 285 0.52 1.95 -5.44
C ARG A 285 1.46 1.23 -4.51
N CYS A 286 2.24 0.32 -5.05
CA CYS A 286 3.14 -0.51 -4.28
C CYS A 286 4.46 -0.74 -5.02
N ARG A 287 5.58 -0.54 -4.34
CA ARG A 287 6.90 -0.86 -4.84
C ARG A 287 7.40 -2.14 -4.14
N LEU A 288 7.63 -3.17 -4.94
CA LEU A 288 8.21 -4.45 -4.51
C LEU A 288 9.70 -4.45 -4.88
N ARG A 289 10.58 -4.67 -3.90
CA ARG A 289 12.04 -4.75 -4.11
C ARG A 289 12.60 -6.02 -3.51
N ARG A 290 13.62 -6.60 -4.13
CA ARG A 290 14.39 -7.73 -3.61
C ARG A 290 15.75 -7.28 -3.13
N SER A 291 16.21 -7.76 -1.97
CA SER A 291 17.54 -7.48 -1.42
C SER A 291 17.90 -5.98 -1.37
N ALA A 292 16.93 -5.12 -1.06
CA ALA A 292 17.15 -3.68 -0.98
C ALA A 292 17.80 -3.33 0.37
N THR A 293 18.85 -2.52 0.35
CA THR A 293 19.38 -1.95 1.61
C THR A 293 18.39 -0.92 2.14
N LEU A 294 18.00 -1.07 3.41
CA LEU A 294 17.12 -0.13 4.10
C LEU A 294 17.94 0.86 4.93
N ASP A 295 17.43 2.09 5.01
CA ASP A 295 17.97 3.09 5.92
C ASP A 295 17.82 2.62 7.37
N THR A 296 18.90 2.74 8.14
CA THR A 296 18.94 2.39 9.55
C THR A 296 18.90 3.64 10.43
N LEU A 297 18.25 3.56 11.58
CA LEU A 297 18.17 4.66 12.54
C LEU A 297 19.50 4.98 13.23
N TRP A 298 20.40 4.00 13.33
CA TRP A 298 21.59 4.11 14.17
C TRP A 298 22.85 4.32 13.32
N GLN A 299 23.72 5.22 13.79
CA GLN A 299 25.05 5.38 13.22
C GLN A 299 25.86 4.08 13.46
N HIS A 300 26.46 3.53 12.41
CA HIS A 300 27.19 2.25 12.42
C HIS A 300 26.34 0.98 12.66
N ALA A 301 25.02 1.02 12.43
CA ALA A 301 24.23 -0.20 12.39
C ALA A 301 24.69 -1.15 11.27
N PRO A 302 24.56 -2.48 11.46
CA PRO A 302 24.72 -3.43 10.36
C PRO A 302 23.70 -3.11 9.26
N ALA A 303 24.09 -3.31 8.00
CA ALA A 303 23.21 -3.09 6.87
C ALA A 303 21.98 -4.01 6.97
N VAL A 304 20.79 -3.40 6.96
CA VAL A 304 19.52 -4.12 6.94
C VAL A 304 19.15 -4.41 5.50
N VAL A 305 19.26 -5.69 5.12
CA VAL A 305 18.95 -6.17 3.76
C VAL A 305 17.92 -7.29 3.86
N PRO A 306 16.61 -6.96 3.84
CA PRO A 306 15.56 -7.97 3.80
C PRO A 306 15.56 -8.71 2.46
N ASP A 307 15.04 -9.93 2.47
CA ASP A 307 14.95 -10.75 1.26
C ASP A 307 13.96 -10.14 0.26
N LEU A 308 12.82 -9.67 0.76
CA LEU A 308 11.80 -8.96 0.01
C LEU A 308 11.31 -7.74 0.78
N TYR A 309 10.95 -6.71 0.04
CA TYR A 309 10.56 -5.44 0.61
C TYR A 309 9.36 -4.89 -0.12
N LEU A 310 8.30 -4.61 0.64
CA LEU A 310 7.07 -4.05 0.11
C LEU A 310 6.84 -2.66 0.68
N GLU A 311 6.96 -1.67 -0.19
CA GLU A 311 6.67 -0.28 0.14
C GLU A 311 5.33 0.10 -0.46
N VAL A 312 4.33 0.40 0.37
CA VAL A 312 3.01 0.79 -0.14
C VAL A 312 2.84 2.29 -0.05
N GLN A 313 2.80 2.95 -1.21
CA GLN A 313 2.72 4.39 -1.33
C GLN A 313 1.30 4.87 -1.03
N HIS A 314 1.19 5.81 -0.08
CA HIS A 314 -0.05 6.50 0.21
C HIS A 314 -0.16 7.75 -0.69
N ALA A 315 -1.36 8.03 -1.23
CA ALA A 315 -1.56 9.14 -2.17
C ALA A 315 -1.18 10.52 -1.59
N ALA A 316 -1.25 10.67 -0.26
CA ALA A 316 -0.95 11.92 0.45
C ALA A 316 0.52 12.07 0.93
N ASP A 317 1.32 10.99 0.97
CA ASP A 317 2.74 11.07 1.35
C ASP A 317 3.54 9.94 0.67
N PRO A 318 4.56 10.26 -0.16
CA PRO A 318 5.46 9.26 -0.73
C PRO A 318 6.29 8.49 0.32
N ARG A 319 6.37 8.96 1.58
CA ARG A 319 6.99 8.23 2.70
C ARG A 319 6.00 7.23 3.30
N ALA A 320 5.68 6.25 2.45
CA ALA A 320 4.87 5.05 2.63
C ALA A 320 5.01 4.34 3.99
N HIS A 321 3.96 3.63 4.42
CA HIS A 321 4.14 2.54 5.37
C HIS A 321 4.81 1.37 4.66
N GLN A 322 5.68 0.67 5.37
CA GLN A 322 6.65 -0.22 4.74
C GLN A 322 6.58 -1.57 5.47
N VAL A 323 6.30 -2.62 4.70
CA VAL A 323 6.22 -3.99 5.18
C VAL A 323 7.51 -4.69 4.79
N VAL A 324 8.25 -5.16 5.80
CA VAL A 324 9.49 -5.91 5.60
C VAL A 324 9.14 -7.39 5.52
N LEU A 325 9.56 -8.07 4.45
CA LEU A 325 9.30 -9.48 4.23
C LEU A 325 10.61 -10.28 4.27
N VAL A 326 10.61 -11.36 5.04
CA VAL A 326 11.72 -12.31 5.10
C VAL A 326 11.21 -13.66 4.62
N ALA A 327 11.91 -14.25 3.65
CA ALA A 327 11.44 -15.45 2.95
C ALA A 327 12.47 -16.56 3.07
N HIS A 328 12.05 -17.66 3.69
CA HIS A 328 12.93 -18.80 3.98
C HIS A 328 12.31 -20.13 3.55
N TRP A 329 13.12 -20.95 2.91
CA TRP A 329 12.86 -22.36 2.73
C TRP A 329 13.24 -23.10 4.01
N LEU A 330 12.23 -23.55 4.77
CA LEU A 330 12.46 -24.39 5.94
C LEU A 330 12.12 -25.85 5.61
N PRO A 331 13.08 -26.78 5.75
CA PRO A 331 12.80 -28.20 5.78
C PRO A 331 11.79 -28.54 6.91
N PRO A 332 10.91 -29.54 6.73
CA PRO A 332 9.88 -29.89 7.71
C PRO A 332 10.42 -30.18 9.12
N ASP A 333 11.62 -30.78 9.18
CA ASP A 333 12.33 -31.22 10.39
C ASP A 333 13.10 -30.10 11.12
N GLN A 334 13.44 -29.00 10.43
CA GLN A 334 14.13 -27.84 11.02
C GLN A 334 13.21 -26.65 11.31
N SER A 335 11.92 -26.82 11.04
CA SER A 335 10.93 -25.76 10.98
C SER A 335 10.78 -24.93 12.26
N HIS A 336 10.85 -25.55 13.45
CA HIS A 336 10.79 -24.81 14.72
C HIS A 336 12.04 -23.98 15.02
N ARG A 337 13.25 -24.52 14.81
CA ARG A 337 14.52 -23.81 15.10
C ARG A 337 14.86 -22.76 14.03
N GLY A 338 14.59 -23.06 12.76
CA GLY A 338 14.80 -22.14 11.64
C GLY A 338 13.83 -20.96 11.65
N GLY A 339 12.56 -21.18 12.03
CA GLY A 339 11.57 -20.11 12.19
C GLY A 339 11.97 -19.10 13.27
N LEU A 340 12.56 -19.55 14.39
CA LEU A 340 13.06 -18.69 15.46
C LEU A 340 14.25 -17.82 15.02
N ALA A 341 15.18 -18.34 14.21
CA ALA A 341 16.30 -17.56 13.69
C ALA A 341 15.82 -16.47 12.71
N ALA A 342 14.91 -16.83 11.80
CA ALA A 342 14.26 -15.89 10.89
C ALA A 342 13.48 -14.80 11.65
N ALA A 343 12.74 -15.18 12.69
CA ALA A 343 12.02 -14.25 13.55
C ALA A 343 12.97 -13.29 14.28
N LYS A 344 14.08 -13.79 14.86
CA LYS A 344 15.08 -12.93 15.51
C LYS A 344 15.72 -11.93 14.54
N ARG A 345 16.09 -12.39 13.34
CA ARG A 345 16.63 -11.51 12.29
C ARG A 345 15.62 -10.45 11.88
N LEU A 346 14.38 -10.85 11.58
CA LEU A 346 13.34 -9.92 11.17
C LEU A 346 13.01 -8.92 12.27
N LEU A 347 12.95 -9.33 13.55
CA LEU A 347 12.79 -8.40 14.66
C LEU A 347 13.93 -7.38 14.74
N ALA A 348 15.18 -7.81 14.55
CA ALA A 348 16.32 -6.91 14.50
C ALA A 348 16.23 -5.94 13.32
N ASP A 349 15.88 -6.44 12.12
CA ASP A 349 15.71 -5.62 10.91
C ASP A 349 14.62 -4.57 11.10
N LEU A 350 13.48 -4.94 11.69
CA LEU A 350 12.37 -4.02 12.00
C LEU A 350 12.76 -2.94 13.01
N LEU A 351 13.49 -3.31 14.07
CA LEU A 351 13.94 -2.36 15.10
C LEU A 351 15.00 -1.39 14.55
N LEU A 352 15.96 -1.88 13.75
CA LEU A 352 17.02 -1.06 13.16
C LEU A 352 16.49 -0.12 12.08
N SER A 353 15.44 -0.51 11.36
CA SER A 353 14.86 0.29 10.25
C SER A 353 13.58 1.06 10.60
N ASP A 354 13.15 1.04 11.86
CA ASP A 354 11.93 1.71 12.38
C ASP A 354 10.62 1.24 11.72
N ARG A 355 10.46 -0.07 11.55
CA ARG A 355 9.33 -0.67 10.85
C ARG A 355 8.44 -1.45 11.80
N ARG A 356 7.12 -1.38 11.55
CA ARG A 356 6.11 -1.99 12.42
C ARG A 356 5.65 -3.37 11.99
N HIS A 357 5.94 -3.76 10.74
CA HIS A 357 5.32 -4.93 10.14
C HIS A 357 6.37 -5.81 9.48
N GLY A 358 6.55 -6.99 10.07
CA GLY A 358 7.35 -8.06 9.52
C GLY A 358 6.48 -9.25 9.16
N VAL A 359 6.73 -9.81 7.98
CA VAL A 359 6.11 -11.04 7.53
C VAL A 359 7.18 -12.07 7.24
N ILE A 360 7.05 -13.26 7.80
CA ILE A 360 7.87 -14.43 7.48
C ILE A 360 7.09 -15.32 6.53
N VAL A 361 7.71 -15.73 5.43
CA VAL A 361 7.11 -16.64 4.45
C VAL A 361 7.92 -17.93 4.37
N HIS A 362 7.24 -19.08 4.54
CA HIS A 362 7.82 -20.42 4.50
C HIS A 362 7.25 -21.29 3.38
N ALA A 363 8.09 -22.10 2.73
CA ALA A 363 7.65 -22.96 1.62
C ALA A 363 6.93 -24.25 2.07
N LEU A 364 7.30 -24.82 3.22
CA LEU A 364 6.76 -26.08 3.74
C LEU A 364 6.27 -25.86 5.19
N PRO A 365 5.18 -26.53 5.61
CA PRO A 365 4.64 -26.35 6.95
C PRO A 365 5.65 -26.82 8.00
N ALA A 366 5.75 -26.05 9.08
CA ALA A 366 6.37 -26.53 10.29
C ALA A 366 5.58 -27.71 10.85
N GLY A 367 6.26 -28.71 11.41
CA GLY A 367 5.64 -29.93 11.90
C GLY A 367 4.35 -29.67 12.67
N THR A 368 3.30 -30.38 12.26
CA THR A 368 1.98 -30.55 12.91
C THR A 368 0.99 -29.38 12.88
N THR A 369 -0.20 -29.71 12.33
CA THR A 369 -1.47 -28.95 12.21
C THR A 369 -1.49 -27.78 11.21
N ASP A 370 -2.24 -28.00 10.13
CA ASP A 370 -2.96 -27.15 9.14
C ASP A 370 -2.96 -25.60 9.17
N ALA A 371 -2.31 -24.93 10.12
CA ALA A 371 -2.31 -23.48 10.19
C ALA A 371 -1.46 -22.86 9.07
N ALA A 372 -2.13 -22.50 7.97
CA ALA A 372 -1.56 -21.71 6.86
C ALA A 372 -0.96 -20.36 7.32
N TYR A 373 -1.33 -19.91 8.51
CA TYR A 373 -0.96 -18.64 9.13
C TYR A 373 -0.88 -18.78 10.65
N HIS A 374 0.13 -18.17 11.28
CA HIS A 374 0.17 -17.93 12.71
C HIS A 374 0.89 -16.61 13.02
N ARG A 375 0.72 -16.09 14.25
CA ARG A 375 1.29 -14.82 14.68
C ARG A 375 2.23 -15.02 15.86
N ILE A 376 3.43 -14.45 15.77
CA ILE A 376 4.40 -14.41 16.88
C ILE A 376 4.30 -13.03 17.52
N ALA A 377 4.00 -12.97 18.81
CA ALA A 377 3.95 -11.72 19.58
C ALA A 377 4.78 -11.89 20.87
N PRO A 378 5.43 -10.83 21.38
CA PRO A 378 6.06 -10.87 22.69
C PRO A 378 5.03 -11.17 23.78
N ALA A 379 5.41 -11.97 24.78
CA ALA A 379 4.59 -12.20 25.95
C ALA A 379 4.34 -10.87 26.69
N ALA A 380 3.08 -10.58 27.04
CA ALA A 380 2.68 -9.33 27.68
C ALA A 380 3.25 -9.18 29.11
N ASP A 381 3.74 -10.26 29.70
CA ASP A 381 4.19 -10.32 31.08
C ASP A 381 5.69 -9.99 31.18
N GLY A 382 6.02 -8.74 31.53
CA GLY A 382 7.33 -8.39 32.10
C GLY A 382 8.14 -7.27 31.46
N LEU A 383 7.72 -6.70 30.33
CA LEU A 383 8.44 -5.59 29.67
C LEU A 383 7.67 -4.27 29.77
N ALA A 384 7.55 -3.73 30.98
CA ALA A 384 6.91 -2.43 31.23
C ALA A 384 7.74 -1.22 30.74
N HIS A 385 9.00 -1.40 30.33
CA HIS A 385 9.93 -0.26 30.14
C HIS A 385 10.80 -0.27 28.87
N HIS A 386 10.62 -1.21 27.94
CA HIS A 386 11.35 -1.20 26.65
C HIS A 386 10.40 -1.38 25.48
N VAL A 387 10.69 -0.70 24.35
CA VAL A 387 9.95 -0.78 23.08
C VAL A 387 9.62 -2.24 22.78
N ALA A 388 8.36 -2.63 22.98
CA ALA A 388 7.94 -4.00 22.72
C ALA A 388 8.14 -4.29 21.23
N PRO A 389 8.81 -5.39 20.85
CA PRO A 389 9.02 -5.72 19.46
C PRO A 389 7.66 -5.87 18.75
N PRO A 390 7.54 -5.42 17.50
CA PRO A 390 6.31 -5.59 16.75
C PRO A 390 5.98 -7.09 16.57
N PRO A 391 4.69 -7.46 16.55
CA PRO A 391 4.30 -8.83 16.26
C PRO A 391 4.64 -9.18 14.81
N LEU A 392 5.04 -10.43 14.59
CA LEU A 392 5.37 -10.97 13.28
C LEU A 392 4.25 -11.87 12.78
N ASP A 393 3.90 -11.73 11.51
CA ASP A 393 3.01 -12.68 10.84
C ASP A 393 3.84 -13.77 10.16
N VAL A 394 3.44 -15.02 10.31
CA VAL A 394 4.12 -16.15 9.69
C VAL A 394 3.15 -16.87 8.78
N TRP A 395 3.49 -16.95 7.50
CA TRP A 395 2.68 -17.58 6.46
C TRP A 395 3.42 -18.77 5.86
N CYS A 396 2.71 -19.88 5.67
CA CYS A 396 3.18 -20.94 4.79
C CYS A 396 2.68 -20.66 3.38
N VAL A 397 3.50 -20.75 2.34
CA VAL A 397 3.11 -20.58 0.93
C VAL A 397 3.69 -21.76 0.14
N PRO A 398 2.89 -22.83 -0.07
CA PRO A 398 3.39 -24.06 -0.66
C PRO A 398 3.56 -23.90 -2.17
N PRO A 399 4.77 -24.04 -2.72
CA PRO A 399 4.96 -23.86 -4.15
C PRO A 399 4.25 -24.95 -4.95
N SER A 400 4.23 -26.20 -4.50
CA SER A 400 3.56 -27.31 -5.18
C SER A 400 2.04 -27.15 -5.36
N SER A 401 1.42 -26.12 -4.76
CA SER A 401 0.00 -25.84 -4.89
C SER A 401 -0.23 -24.38 -5.36
N PRO A 402 -0.26 -24.13 -6.69
CA PRO A 402 -0.36 -22.76 -7.24
C PRO A 402 -1.57 -22.00 -6.74
N GLU A 403 -2.75 -22.63 -6.65
CA GLU A 403 -3.98 -21.97 -6.20
C GLU A 403 -3.86 -21.48 -4.74
N HIS A 404 -3.32 -22.33 -3.86
CA HIS A 404 -3.05 -21.95 -2.47
C HIS A 404 -1.94 -20.89 -2.38
N ALA A 405 -0.88 -20.99 -3.18
CA ALA A 405 0.18 -19.99 -3.21
C ALA A 405 -0.37 -18.61 -3.62
N THR A 406 -1.13 -18.56 -4.73
CA THR A 406 -1.80 -17.35 -5.21
C THR A 406 -2.73 -16.76 -4.16
N SER A 407 -3.61 -17.58 -3.56
CA SER A 407 -4.56 -17.13 -2.53
C SER A 407 -3.86 -16.57 -1.29
N ARG A 408 -2.78 -17.21 -0.83
CA ARG A 408 -2.02 -16.77 0.35
C ARG A 408 -1.24 -15.49 0.08
N ILE A 409 -0.58 -15.39 -1.08
CA ILE A 409 0.10 -14.15 -1.51
C ILE A 409 -0.89 -12.99 -1.62
N ALA A 410 -2.05 -13.22 -2.24
CA ALA A 410 -3.14 -12.25 -2.32
C ALA A 410 -3.61 -11.79 -0.92
N THR A 411 -3.71 -12.71 0.03
CA THR A 411 -4.11 -12.41 1.41
C THR A 411 -3.05 -11.58 2.13
N ILE A 412 -1.76 -11.86 1.94
CA ILE A 412 -0.66 -11.08 2.51
C ILE A 412 -0.67 -9.65 1.94
N LEU A 413 -0.87 -9.50 0.63
CA LEU A 413 -1.02 -8.19 -0.04
C LEU A 413 -2.18 -7.38 0.54
N GLU A 414 -3.37 -7.98 0.65
CA GLU A 414 -4.53 -7.28 1.20
C GLU A 414 -4.37 -6.97 2.71
N ALA A 415 -3.71 -7.83 3.47
CA ALA A 415 -3.35 -7.54 4.85
C ALA A 415 -2.38 -6.34 4.96
N ALA A 416 -1.42 -6.22 4.03
CA ALA A 416 -0.55 -5.05 3.96
C ALA A 416 -1.34 -3.78 3.61
N PHE A 417 -2.28 -3.84 2.66
CA PHE A 417 -3.12 -2.70 2.31
C PHE A 417 -4.02 -2.25 3.47
N ARG A 418 -4.74 -3.17 4.14
CA ARG A 418 -5.62 -2.84 5.27
C ARG A 418 -4.89 -2.17 6.44
N ARG A 419 -3.61 -2.48 6.64
CA ARG A 419 -2.79 -1.88 7.70
C ARG A 419 -2.42 -0.43 7.43
N LEU A 420 -2.41 0.00 6.16
CA LEU A 420 -2.28 1.42 5.80
C LEU A 420 -3.53 2.19 6.18
N GLU A 421 -4.69 1.53 6.10
CA GLU A 421 -5.99 2.16 6.31
C GLU A 421 -6.37 2.23 7.81
N SER A 422 -5.67 1.51 8.70
CA SER A 422 -6.13 1.27 10.08
C SER A 422 -5.78 2.35 11.13
N GLU A 423 -4.76 3.18 10.93
CA GLU A 423 -4.46 4.30 11.85
C GLU A 423 -4.72 5.64 11.14
N PRO A 424 -5.89 6.29 11.35
CA PRO A 424 -6.12 7.61 10.78
C PRO A 424 -5.08 8.57 11.38
N PRO A 425 -4.38 9.38 10.55
CA PRO A 425 -3.41 10.34 11.07
C PRO A 425 -4.11 11.31 12.04
N ALA A 426 -3.49 11.53 13.19
CA ALA A 426 -3.97 12.44 14.22
C ALA A 426 -2.84 13.39 14.65
N CYS A 427 -3.20 14.54 15.22
CA CYS A 427 -2.22 15.45 15.79
C CYS A 427 -1.74 14.92 17.13
N HIS A 428 -0.43 14.64 17.22
CA HIS A 428 0.23 14.28 18.48
C HIS A 428 1.34 15.27 18.84
N GLY A 429 1.27 16.50 18.34
CA GLY A 429 2.34 17.49 18.49
C GLY A 429 2.66 17.78 19.97
N ILE A 430 3.94 17.73 20.31
CA ILE A 430 4.48 17.98 21.64
C ILE A 430 5.36 19.24 21.58
N PHE A 431 5.06 20.22 22.42
CA PHE A 431 5.91 21.40 22.56
C PHE A 431 7.15 21.06 23.37
N LEU A 432 8.31 21.48 22.87
CA LEU A 432 9.55 21.39 23.64
C LEU A 432 9.62 22.52 24.66
N ASP A 433 10.19 22.24 25.83
CA ASP A 433 10.50 23.28 26.80
C ASP A 433 11.76 24.07 26.38
N GLN A 434 11.93 25.25 26.98
CA GLN A 434 13.04 26.15 26.62
C GLN A 434 14.42 25.52 26.88
N LEU A 435 14.53 24.62 27.86
CA LEU A 435 15.76 23.90 28.18
C LEU A 435 16.11 22.89 27.08
N SER A 436 15.15 22.08 26.63
CA SER A 436 15.32 21.10 25.54
C SER A 436 15.67 21.78 24.22
N VAL A 437 15.13 22.98 23.98
CA VAL A 437 15.48 23.79 22.80
C VAL A 437 16.90 24.34 22.93
N ALA A 438 17.31 24.82 24.11
CA ALA A 438 18.62 25.42 24.35
C ALA A 438 19.78 24.40 24.27
N GLU A 439 19.58 23.16 24.71
CA GLU A 439 20.60 22.10 24.64
C GLU A 439 20.92 21.65 23.20
N ARG A 440 19.94 21.75 22.29
CA ARG A 440 20.14 21.47 20.86
C ARG A 440 20.47 22.75 20.13
N GLY A 441 21.74 23.18 20.21
CA GLY A 441 22.31 24.34 19.49
C GLY A 441 22.23 24.31 17.94
N ALA A 442 21.32 23.53 17.34
CA ALA A 442 21.20 23.28 15.91
C ALA A 442 19.80 23.58 15.30
N ALA A 443 18.82 24.08 16.06
CA ALA A 443 17.59 24.62 15.45
C ALA A 443 17.82 26.07 14.93
N ALA A 444 18.84 26.25 14.11
CA ALA A 444 19.21 27.54 13.52
C ALA A 444 18.04 28.06 12.67
N GLY A 445 17.30 29.03 13.20
CA GLY A 445 16.25 29.77 12.49
C GLY A 445 14.80 29.53 12.95
N LEU A 446 14.55 28.67 13.93
CA LEU A 446 13.20 28.48 14.50
C LEU A 446 13.13 29.05 15.92
N HIS A 447 12.16 29.94 16.18
CA HIS A 447 11.90 30.43 17.53
C HIS A 447 11.45 29.27 18.42
N GLY A 448 12.13 29.07 19.55
CA GLY A 448 11.96 27.89 20.41
C GLY A 448 10.53 27.63 20.86
N GLU A 449 9.73 28.68 21.03
CA GLU A 449 8.33 28.56 21.43
C GLU A 449 7.44 27.96 20.34
N ASP A 450 7.76 28.16 19.06
CA ASP A 450 6.96 27.69 17.93
C ASP A 450 7.33 26.26 17.51
N LEU A 451 8.31 25.64 18.17
CA LEU A 451 8.87 24.36 17.78
C LEU A 451 8.10 23.19 18.42
N VAL A 452 7.63 22.30 17.57
CA VAL A 452 6.82 21.13 17.94
C VAL A 452 7.53 19.87 17.45
N LEU A 453 7.67 18.90 18.34
CA LEU A 453 7.93 17.52 17.96
C LEU A 453 6.60 16.89 17.56
N CYS A 454 6.48 16.47 16.31
CA CYS A 454 5.29 15.82 15.75
C CYS A 454 5.57 14.31 15.57
N PRO A 455 5.10 13.46 16.50
CA PRO A 455 5.09 12.02 16.30
C PRO A 455 4.12 11.66 15.18
N LYS A 456 4.54 10.75 14.31
CA LYS A 456 3.74 10.20 13.22
C LYS A 456 3.57 8.71 13.44
N PRO A 457 2.78 8.28 14.45
CA PRO A 457 2.65 6.88 14.81
C PRO A 457 2.15 6.03 13.63
N HIS A 458 1.27 6.58 12.80
CA HIS A 458 0.82 5.90 11.59
C HIS A 458 1.99 5.55 10.66
N LEU A 459 3.06 6.35 10.58
CA LEU A 459 4.24 6.02 9.77
C LEU A 459 5.22 5.04 10.44
N GLY A 460 5.33 5.08 11.77
CA GLY A 460 6.30 4.29 12.53
C GLY A 460 6.42 4.74 14.00
N PRO A 461 6.96 3.90 14.89
CA PRO A 461 7.07 4.22 16.32
C PRO A 461 8.13 5.29 16.62
N GLY A 462 9.21 5.36 15.84
CA GLY A 462 10.28 6.36 15.97
C GLY A 462 10.16 7.56 15.03
N ARG A 463 9.11 7.65 14.22
CA ARG A 463 8.95 8.72 13.22
C ARG A 463 8.51 10.02 13.89
N LEU A 464 9.49 10.88 14.12
CA LEU A 464 9.32 12.23 14.68
C LEU A 464 9.73 13.27 13.63
N ALA A 465 8.89 14.28 13.44
CA ALA A 465 9.25 15.47 12.67
C ALA A 465 9.40 16.66 13.61
N VAL A 466 10.47 17.43 13.47
CA VAL A 466 10.58 18.75 14.09
C VAL A 466 9.89 19.75 13.16
N VAL A 467 8.82 20.37 13.62
CA VAL A 467 8.03 21.32 12.82
C VAL A 467 7.81 22.61 13.58
N SER A 468 7.85 23.74 12.87
CA SER A 468 7.23 24.98 13.35
C SER A 468 5.70 24.86 13.29
N ARG A 469 5.03 25.20 14.39
CA ARG A 469 3.58 25.22 14.50
C ARG A 469 2.98 26.27 13.56
N SER A 470 3.52 27.49 13.55
CA SER A 470 3.01 28.58 12.73
C SER A 470 3.21 28.37 11.22
N LEU A 471 4.29 27.71 10.80
CA LEU A 471 4.61 27.52 9.38
C LEU A 471 4.06 26.23 8.79
N HIS A 472 4.07 25.12 9.55
CA HIS A 472 3.81 23.80 8.99
C HIS A 472 2.52 23.13 9.47
N CYS A 473 2.15 23.28 10.75
CA CYS A 473 0.99 22.58 11.30
C CYS A 473 -0.31 23.01 10.62
N CYS A 474 -1.00 22.06 10.01
CA CYS A 474 -2.24 22.24 9.23
C CYS A 474 -2.11 23.18 8.01
N ARG A 475 -0.90 23.60 7.65
CA ARG A 475 -0.63 24.50 6.51
C ARG A 475 0.20 23.84 5.41
N ASP A 476 1.08 22.92 5.78
CA ASP A 476 1.95 22.19 4.85
C ASP A 476 1.61 20.70 4.90
N ALA A 477 0.94 20.18 3.87
CA ALA A 477 0.54 18.78 3.77
C ALA A 477 1.74 17.82 3.68
N THR A 478 2.92 18.30 3.27
CA THR A 478 4.14 17.47 3.23
C THR A 478 4.71 17.20 4.63
N ARG A 479 4.34 18.04 5.61
CA ARG A 479 4.78 17.92 7.01
C ARG A 479 3.66 17.52 7.96
N CYS A 480 2.44 18.01 7.75
CA CYS A 480 1.27 17.75 8.57
C CYS A 480 0.25 16.85 7.84
N HIS A 481 0.07 15.61 8.30
CA HIS A 481 -0.75 14.60 7.61
C HIS A 481 -2.26 14.76 7.88
N ILE A 482 -2.62 15.70 8.76
CA ILE A 482 -4.01 16.08 8.99
C ILE A 482 -4.39 17.37 8.24
N ALA A 483 -3.46 18.02 7.54
CA ALA A 483 -3.78 19.24 6.78
C ALA A 483 -4.92 18.99 5.78
N GLY A 484 -5.88 19.90 5.73
CA GLY A 484 -7.07 19.78 4.87
C GLY A 484 -8.20 18.91 5.43
N ARG A 485 -8.04 18.27 6.61
CA ARG A 485 -9.17 17.61 7.28
C ARG A 485 -10.06 18.64 7.96
N PRO A 486 -11.40 18.44 7.98
CA PRO A 486 -12.35 19.41 8.53
C PRO A 486 -12.14 19.72 10.02
N ASP A 487 -11.53 18.80 10.77
CA ASP A 487 -11.27 18.95 12.21
C ASP A 487 -9.78 19.19 12.53
N ALA A 488 -8.97 19.52 11.52
CA ALA A 488 -7.53 19.69 11.70
C ALA A 488 -7.19 21.04 12.32
N HIS A 489 -6.63 21.02 13.52
CA HIS A 489 -6.11 22.18 14.21
C HIS A 489 -4.65 21.96 14.63
N PRO A 490 -3.82 23.01 14.67
CA PRO A 490 -2.49 22.92 15.24
C PRO A 490 -2.54 22.42 16.69
N PRO A 491 -1.50 21.70 17.17
CA PRO A 491 -1.44 21.28 18.57
C PRO A 491 -1.51 22.50 19.49
N LEU A 492 -2.18 22.36 20.63
CA LEU A 492 -2.38 23.45 21.59
C LEU A 492 -1.26 23.42 22.64
N ARG A 493 -0.70 24.60 22.93
CA ARG A 493 0.30 24.71 23.99
C ARG A 493 -0.42 24.71 25.34
N PRO A 494 0.06 23.95 26.34
CA PRO A 494 -0.46 24.10 27.71
C PRO A 494 -0.25 25.55 28.18
N PRO A 495 -1.33 26.33 28.38
CA PRO A 495 -1.20 27.75 28.70
C PRO A 495 -0.63 27.92 30.10
N ARG A 496 0.38 28.79 30.26
CA ARG A 496 1.00 29.09 31.56
C ARG A 496 0.58 30.44 32.11
N SER A 497 0.16 31.34 31.24
CA SER A 497 -0.40 32.65 31.57
C SER A 497 -1.80 32.82 30.98
N ILE A 498 -2.53 33.82 31.48
CA ILE A 498 -3.84 34.20 30.92
C ILE A 498 -3.72 34.70 29.47
N HIS A 499 -2.59 35.31 29.09
CA HIS A 499 -2.32 35.71 27.71
C HIS A 499 -2.13 34.50 26.79
N ASP A 500 -1.44 33.46 27.26
CA ASP A 500 -1.31 32.19 26.52
C ASP A 500 -2.68 31.56 26.33
N LEU A 501 -3.49 31.50 27.39
CA LEU A 501 -4.85 30.95 27.32
C LEU A 501 -5.68 31.66 26.25
N GLN A 502 -5.64 32.98 26.19
CA GLN A 502 -6.35 33.73 25.15
C GLN A 502 -5.82 33.44 23.74
N ALA A 503 -4.51 33.35 23.57
CA ALA A 503 -3.90 33.03 22.28
C ALA A 503 -4.31 31.63 21.80
N GLU A 504 -4.30 30.64 22.69
CA GLU A 504 -4.68 29.26 22.39
C GLU A 504 -6.19 29.12 22.12
N VAL A 505 -7.04 29.79 22.90
CA VAL A 505 -8.50 29.80 22.67
C VAL A 505 -8.83 30.37 21.30
N ARG A 506 -8.17 31.46 20.88
CA ARG A 506 -8.39 32.05 19.54
C ARG A 506 -8.11 31.08 18.39
N LEU A 507 -7.17 30.15 18.56
CA LEU A 507 -6.84 29.14 17.54
C LEU A 507 -7.91 28.04 17.42
N LEU A 508 -8.79 27.91 18.41
CA LEU A 508 -9.91 26.96 18.41
C LEU A 508 -11.19 27.54 17.84
N LEU A 509 -11.31 28.88 17.82
CA LEU A 509 -12.51 29.56 17.35
C LEU A 509 -12.64 29.43 15.83
N VAL A 510 -13.88 29.29 15.36
CA VAL A 510 -14.19 29.12 13.94
C VAL A 510 -14.33 30.48 13.26
N ASP A 511 -13.67 30.64 12.11
CA ASP A 511 -13.94 31.73 11.18
C ASP A 511 -15.08 31.35 10.22
N GLY A 512 -16.15 32.16 10.15
CA GLY A 512 -17.26 31.90 9.24
C GLY A 512 -18.47 32.82 9.42
N ASP A 513 -19.62 32.39 8.91
CA ASP A 513 -20.90 33.05 9.17
C ASP A 513 -21.54 32.44 10.42
N LEU A 514 -21.71 33.26 11.47
CA LEU A 514 -22.39 32.90 12.72
C LEU A 514 -23.76 32.24 12.51
N ALA A 515 -24.48 32.63 11.44
CA ALA A 515 -25.81 32.10 11.13
C ALA A 515 -25.78 30.67 10.56
N ARG A 516 -24.61 30.16 10.16
CA ARG A 516 -24.43 28.86 9.48
C ARG A 516 -23.59 27.84 10.27
N LEU A 517 -23.25 28.14 11.52
CA LEU A 517 -22.49 27.21 12.37
C LEU A 517 -23.32 25.97 12.71
N ASP A 518 -22.73 24.80 12.48
CA ASP A 518 -23.28 23.50 12.88
C ASP A 518 -23.19 23.34 14.41
N ASP A 519 -24.27 22.86 15.04
CA ASP A 519 -24.32 22.60 16.48
C ASP A 519 -23.24 21.60 16.93
N ALA A 520 -22.88 20.63 16.08
CA ALA A 520 -21.81 19.68 16.36
C ALA A 520 -20.42 20.36 16.36
N LEU A 521 -20.20 21.33 15.46
CA LEU A 521 -18.97 22.12 15.43
C LEU A 521 -18.85 23.01 16.67
N VAL A 522 -19.93 23.70 17.05
CA VAL A 522 -19.96 24.56 18.25
C VAL A 522 -19.66 23.75 19.53
N GLU A 523 -20.19 22.52 19.63
CA GLU A 523 -19.91 21.66 20.79
C GLU A 523 -18.46 21.16 20.84
N ARG A 524 -17.85 20.87 19.68
CA ARG A 524 -16.42 20.52 19.62
C ARG A 524 -15.55 21.69 20.06
N VAL A 525 -15.82 22.90 19.57
CA VAL A 525 -15.09 24.12 19.98
C VAL A 525 -15.26 24.35 21.48
N SER A 526 -16.49 24.29 21.98
CA SER A 526 -16.79 24.47 23.41
C SER A 526 -16.06 23.44 24.29
N SER A 527 -15.99 22.19 23.84
CA SER A 527 -15.26 21.13 24.55
C SER A 527 -13.75 21.37 24.54
N ALA A 528 -13.17 21.76 23.41
CA ALA A 528 -11.74 22.07 23.29
C ALA A 528 -11.35 23.29 24.14
N VAL A 529 -12.16 24.35 24.13
CA VAL A 529 -11.96 25.54 24.97
C VAL A 529 -11.99 25.15 26.46
N ALA A 530 -12.97 24.34 26.87
CA ALA A 530 -13.08 23.86 28.25
C ALA A 530 -11.91 22.96 28.70
N GLU A 531 -11.29 22.23 27.77
CA GLU A 531 -10.11 21.41 28.06
C GLU A 531 -8.86 22.28 28.27
N VAL A 532 -8.62 23.26 27.38
CA VAL A 532 -7.48 24.19 27.48
C VAL A 532 -7.57 25.02 28.76
N THR A 533 -8.75 25.53 29.12
CA THR A 533 -8.96 26.29 30.36
C THR A 533 -8.81 25.45 31.62
N ARG A 534 -9.22 24.17 31.60
CA ARG A 534 -8.92 23.25 32.70
C ARG A 534 -7.43 22.97 32.82
N SER A 535 -6.74 22.79 31.70
CA SER A 535 -5.27 22.63 31.69
C SER A 535 -4.59 23.87 32.29
N PHE A 536 -5.06 25.08 31.95
CA PHE A 536 -4.59 26.32 32.58
C PHE A 536 -4.76 26.29 34.09
N ALA A 537 -5.98 26.00 34.57
CA ALA A 537 -6.28 25.96 36.01
C ALA A 537 -5.52 24.84 36.76
N ALA A 538 -5.21 23.74 36.09
CA ALA A 538 -4.36 22.68 36.64
C ALA A 538 -2.93 23.18 36.85
N ILE A 539 -2.36 23.85 35.85
CA ILE A 539 -1.01 24.40 35.88
C ILE A 539 -0.87 25.50 36.93
N THR A 540 -1.89 26.36 37.09
CA THR A 540 -1.90 27.40 38.14
C THR A 540 -2.23 26.86 39.53
N GLY A 541 -2.54 25.57 39.67
CA GLY A 541 -2.87 24.91 40.93
C GLY A 541 -4.26 25.20 41.47
N VAL A 542 -5.06 26.03 40.79
CA VAL A 542 -6.38 26.49 41.26
C VAL A 542 -7.43 25.36 41.28
N LEU A 543 -7.26 24.33 40.45
CA LEU A 543 -8.16 23.15 40.49
C LEU A 543 -8.23 22.48 41.87
N ASN A 544 -7.17 22.58 42.68
CA ASN A 544 -7.11 21.97 44.02
C ASN A 544 -7.90 22.76 45.07
N ASP A 545 -8.31 24.00 44.77
CA ASP A 545 -8.99 24.91 45.70
C ASP A 545 -10.13 25.69 45.01
N LEU A 546 -10.93 24.99 44.19
CA LEU A 546 -12.08 25.63 43.54
C LEU A 546 -13.25 25.92 44.49
N GLY A 547 -13.31 25.25 45.65
CA GLY A 547 -14.38 25.41 46.63
C GLY A 547 -14.47 26.83 47.20
N ARG A 548 -13.37 27.59 47.20
CA ARG A 548 -13.36 29.01 47.61
C ARG A 548 -14.27 29.91 46.76
N PHE A 549 -14.64 29.47 45.55
CA PHE A 549 -15.52 30.22 44.66
C PHE A 549 -17.01 29.97 44.94
N ASP A 550 -17.38 29.00 45.78
CA ASP A 550 -18.78 28.65 46.04
C ASP A 550 -19.60 29.83 46.58
N ALA A 551 -19.03 30.62 47.49
CA ALA A 551 -19.68 31.83 48.01
C ALA A 551 -19.98 32.85 46.89
N ARG A 552 -19.05 32.99 45.93
CA ARG A 552 -19.22 33.90 44.80
C ARG A 552 -20.18 33.37 43.75
N ILE A 553 -20.32 32.04 43.64
CA ILE A 553 -21.37 31.43 42.83
C ILE A 553 -22.74 31.67 43.49
N ALA A 554 -22.82 31.58 44.82
CA ALA A 554 -24.03 31.90 45.57
C ALA A 554 -24.44 33.38 45.39
N ASP A 555 -23.48 34.31 45.40
CA ASP A 555 -23.72 35.74 45.12
C ASP A 555 -24.27 36.01 43.70
N LEU A 556 -24.11 35.07 42.76
CA LEU A 556 -24.75 35.14 41.44
C LEU A 556 -26.23 34.72 41.49
N GLY A 557 -26.80 34.51 42.67
CA GLY A 557 -28.19 34.10 42.89
C GLY A 557 -28.39 32.59 42.85
N LEU A 558 -27.34 31.77 42.84
CA LEU A 558 -27.43 30.30 42.81
C LEU A 558 -27.41 29.65 44.20
N ASP A 559 -27.47 30.43 45.28
CA ASP A 559 -27.50 29.97 46.67
C ASP A 559 -28.52 28.84 46.92
N ARG A 560 -29.70 28.93 46.30
CA ARG A 560 -30.81 27.96 46.45
C ARG A 560 -30.64 26.67 45.65
N SER A 561 -29.82 26.66 44.61
CA SER A 561 -29.73 25.55 43.65
C SER A 561 -28.33 24.97 43.49
N LEU A 562 -27.29 25.62 44.04
CA LEU A 562 -25.90 25.19 43.94
C LEU A 562 -25.69 23.75 44.44
N GLY A 563 -26.39 23.37 45.52
CA GLY A 563 -26.35 22.01 46.07
C GLY A 563 -26.96 20.93 45.16
N GLN A 564 -27.77 21.31 44.17
CA GLN A 564 -28.39 20.41 43.20
C GLN A 564 -27.47 20.11 42.01
N LEU A 565 -26.39 20.89 41.84
CA LEU A 565 -25.39 20.65 40.81
C LEU A 565 -24.43 19.53 41.23
N ASP A 566 -24.10 18.68 40.27
CA ASP A 566 -23.02 17.71 40.48
C ASP A 566 -21.66 18.39 40.61
N ARG A 567 -20.65 17.61 41.00
CA ARG A 567 -19.28 18.09 41.19
C ARG A 567 -18.73 18.79 39.94
N THR A 568 -18.94 18.21 38.76
CA THR A 568 -18.41 18.78 37.50
C THR A 568 -19.08 20.10 37.14
N GLY A 569 -20.39 20.25 37.41
CA GLY A 569 -21.13 21.50 37.21
C GLY A 569 -20.62 22.60 38.12
N ARG A 570 -20.41 22.30 39.40
CA ARG A 570 -19.81 23.23 40.37
C ARG A 570 -18.39 23.64 39.98
N GLU A 571 -17.55 22.67 39.61
CA GLU A 571 -16.19 22.93 39.12
C GLU A 571 -16.19 23.82 37.88
N SER A 572 -17.09 23.60 36.92
CA SER A 572 -17.18 24.42 35.71
C SER A 572 -17.62 25.86 36.02
N LEU A 573 -18.58 26.07 36.92
CA LEU A 573 -18.98 27.41 37.35
C LEU A 573 -17.86 28.14 38.12
N ALA A 574 -17.18 27.44 39.02
CA ALA A 574 -16.02 27.98 39.74
C ALA A 574 -14.92 28.39 38.76
N LEU A 575 -14.66 27.55 37.75
CA LEU A 575 -13.68 27.83 36.70
C LEU A 575 -14.09 29.04 35.85
N ALA A 576 -15.39 29.23 35.55
CA ALA A 576 -15.87 30.42 34.86
C ALA A 576 -15.59 31.72 35.65
N ILE A 577 -15.83 31.70 36.96
CA ILE A 577 -15.55 32.84 37.85
C ILE A 577 -14.04 33.10 37.92
N TYR A 578 -13.24 32.06 38.11
CA TYR A 578 -11.79 32.18 38.13
C TYR A 578 -11.24 32.80 36.84
N ILE A 579 -11.63 32.26 35.67
CA ILE A 579 -11.19 32.78 34.37
C ILE A 579 -11.61 34.23 34.21
N ARG A 580 -12.85 34.59 34.59
CA ARG A 580 -13.32 35.98 34.55
C ARG A 580 -12.41 36.90 35.34
N ASP A 581 -12.03 36.52 36.57
CA ASP A 581 -11.18 37.38 37.39
C ASP A 581 -9.80 37.56 36.75
N GLN A 582 -9.21 36.48 36.23
CA GLN A 582 -7.94 36.56 35.51
C GLN A 582 -8.04 37.47 34.26
N LEU A 583 -9.16 37.41 33.54
CA LEU A 583 -9.44 38.27 32.39
C LEU A 583 -9.66 39.74 32.79
N ASP A 584 -10.33 39.99 33.92
CA ASP A 584 -10.54 41.32 34.47
C ASP A 584 -9.20 41.96 34.88
N ASP A 585 -8.29 41.17 35.49
CA ASP A 585 -6.95 41.62 35.91
C ASP A 585 -6.11 42.16 34.74
N ILE A 586 -6.19 41.51 33.58
CA ILE A 586 -5.48 41.94 32.36
C ILE A 586 -6.32 42.86 31.45
N ARG A 587 -7.52 43.27 31.88
CA ARG A 587 -8.48 44.08 31.09
C ARG A 587 -8.75 43.49 29.71
N ALA A 588 -8.91 42.18 29.64
CA ALA A 588 -9.24 41.46 28.42
C ALA A 588 -10.54 41.97 27.78
N LEU A 589 -10.59 41.92 26.45
CA LEU A 589 -11.79 42.27 25.66
C LEU A 589 -12.69 41.06 25.38
N ASP A 590 -12.18 39.84 25.58
CA ASP A 590 -12.86 38.60 25.19
C ASP A 590 -13.05 37.65 26.38
N TYR A 591 -14.31 37.34 26.68
CA TYR A 591 -14.78 36.48 27.77
C TYR A 591 -15.36 35.15 27.26
N SER A 592 -15.09 34.79 26.00
CA SER A 592 -15.60 33.56 25.36
C SER A 592 -15.27 32.29 26.16
N ALA A 593 -14.06 32.19 26.71
CA ALA A 593 -13.66 31.05 27.55
C ALA A 593 -14.52 30.93 28.83
N ALA A 594 -14.81 32.04 29.50
CA ALA A 594 -15.62 32.03 30.72
C ALA A 594 -17.08 31.68 30.42
N ILE A 595 -17.66 32.20 29.34
CA ILE A 595 -19.07 31.91 28.99
C ILE A 595 -19.28 30.46 28.54
N VAL A 596 -18.30 29.83 27.88
CA VAL A 596 -18.34 28.40 27.52
C VAL A 596 -18.56 27.54 28.78
N HIS A 597 -17.89 27.86 29.88
CA HIS A 597 -18.06 27.11 31.13
C HIS A 597 -19.44 27.25 31.77
N VAL A 598 -20.03 28.45 31.71
CA VAL A 598 -21.36 28.72 32.26
C VAL A 598 -22.44 28.05 31.40
N THR A 599 -22.36 28.20 30.09
CA THR A 599 -23.33 27.62 29.14
C THR A 599 -23.29 26.10 29.13
N ARG A 600 -22.10 25.49 29.29
CA ARG A 600 -21.94 24.04 29.39
C ARG A 600 -22.61 23.43 30.63
N VAL A 601 -22.67 24.17 31.75
CA VAL A 601 -23.40 23.71 32.97
C VAL A 601 -24.89 23.64 32.67
N LEU A 602 -25.44 24.70 32.08
CA LEU A 602 -26.85 24.75 31.65
C LEU A 602 -27.16 23.65 30.64
N GLU A 603 -26.27 23.42 29.67
CA GLU A 603 -26.45 22.40 28.63
C GLU A 603 -26.47 20.99 29.22
N ARG A 604 -25.54 20.67 30.11
CA ARG A 604 -25.46 19.37 30.79
C ARG A 604 -26.72 19.11 31.62
N GLU A 605 -27.17 20.10 32.38
CA GLU A 605 -28.37 19.97 33.21
C GLU A 605 -29.65 19.86 32.36
N LEU A 606 -29.71 20.54 31.22
CA LEU A 606 -30.80 20.42 30.25
C LEU A 606 -30.80 19.03 29.60
N ALA A 607 -29.64 18.57 29.13
CA ALA A 607 -29.46 17.26 28.53
C ALA A 607 -29.85 16.13 29.49
N ARG A 608 -29.42 16.21 30.76
CA ARG A 608 -29.80 15.23 31.80
C ARG A 608 -31.32 15.13 31.94
N ARG A 609 -32.03 16.26 32.01
CA ARG A 609 -33.49 16.30 32.18
C ARG A 609 -34.23 15.76 30.97
N ILE A 610 -33.78 16.13 29.77
CA ILE A 610 -34.35 15.68 28.51
C ILE A 610 -34.15 14.17 28.31
N GLN A 611 -32.96 13.64 28.62
CA GLN A 611 -32.67 12.21 28.51
C GLN A 611 -33.56 11.33 29.40
N HIS A 612 -34.12 11.90 30.47
CA HIS A 612 -35.05 11.19 31.34
C HIS A 612 -36.51 11.25 30.86
N LEU A 613 -36.84 11.97 29.77
CA LEU A 613 -38.19 12.00 29.21
C LEU A 613 -38.48 10.72 28.41
N ASP A 614 -39.54 10.01 28.80
CA ASP A 614 -40.00 8.82 28.09
C ASP A 614 -40.47 9.21 26.68
N GLY A 615 -39.99 8.52 25.64
CA GLY A 615 -40.35 8.78 24.24
C GLY A 615 -39.58 9.93 23.55
N TRP A 616 -38.60 10.57 24.23
CA TRP A 616 -37.76 11.60 23.60
C TRP A 616 -36.93 11.06 22.42
N GLN A 617 -36.47 9.81 22.51
CA GLN A 617 -35.60 9.18 21.51
C GLN A 617 -36.30 8.88 20.17
N THR A 618 -37.63 8.70 20.18
CA THR A 618 -38.38 8.25 18.99
C THR A 618 -39.07 9.38 18.23
N ALA A 619 -39.38 10.51 18.87
CA ALA A 619 -40.18 11.58 18.25
C ALA A 619 -39.39 12.86 17.89
N TRP A 620 -38.14 13.04 18.35
CA TRP A 620 -37.48 14.36 18.32
C TRP A 620 -36.00 14.35 17.90
N GLN A 621 -35.37 13.19 17.74
CA GLN A 621 -33.95 13.09 17.38
C GLN A 621 -33.72 12.98 15.87
N ARG A 622 -33.19 14.05 15.27
CA ARG A 622 -32.25 13.95 14.12
C ARG A 622 -30.77 14.01 14.55
N SER A 623 -30.49 14.48 15.77
CA SER A 623 -29.14 14.58 16.34
C SER A 623 -28.93 13.58 17.48
N ARG A 624 -27.74 12.98 17.53
CA ARG A 624 -27.31 12.01 18.57
C ARG A 624 -27.05 12.69 19.93
N PHE A 625 -27.01 14.02 20.00
CA PHE A 625 -26.65 14.79 21.19
C PHE A 625 -27.68 15.89 21.50
N VAL A 626 -27.98 16.10 22.79
CA VAL A 626 -28.84 17.19 23.27
C VAL A 626 -27.98 18.40 23.61
N THR A 627 -28.20 19.52 22.91
CA THR A 627 -27.51 20.82 23.10
C THR A 627 -28.48 21.89 23.61
N LEU A 628 -27.99 23.07 24.01
CA LEU A 628 -28.83 24.24 24.37
C LEU A 628 -29.78 24.64 23.25
N GLY A 629 -29.38 24.43 21.99
CA GLY A 629 -30.19 24.70 20.81
C GLY A 629 -31.33 23.70 20.57
N THR A 630 -31.44 22.64 21.38
CA THR A 630 -32.40 21.55 21.11
C THR A 630 -33.86 22.01 21.28
N LEU A 631 -34.23 22.58 22.43
CA LEU A 631 -35.61 23.04 22.64
C LEU A 631 -36.00 24.21 21.72
N PRO A 632 -35.15 25.27 21.58
CA PRO A 632 -35.40 26.32 20.59
C PRO A 632 -35.46 25.81 19.15
N GLY A 633 -34.60 24.85 18.81
CA GLY A 633 -34.53 24.25 17.49
C GLY A 633 -35.78 23.47 17.14
N VAL A 634 -36.33 22.71 18.09
CA VAL A 634 -37.64 22.06 17.93
C VAL A 634 -38.72 23.11 17.68
N ARG A 635 -38.78 24.16 18.52
CA ARG A 635 -39.80 25.22 18.40
C ARG A 635 -39.76 25.95 17.05
N SER A 636 -38.58 26.25 16.55
CA SER A 636 -38.38 27.04 15.32
C SER A 636 -38.33 26.21 14.04
N ARG A 637 -37.67 25.04 14.04
CA ARG A 637 -37.45 24.20 12.85
C ARG A 637 -38.52 23.12 12.68
N ASP A 638 -39.24 22.75 13.74
CA ASP A 638 -40.38 21.82 13.69
C ASP A 638 -41.57 22.32 14.53
N PRO A 639 -42.27 23.38 14.08
CA PRO A 639 -43.38 23.97 14.82
C PRO A 639 -44.55 23.00 15.05
N ALA A 640 -44.69 21.97 14.20
CA ALA A 640 -45.73 20.95 14.34
C ALA A 640 -45.42 19.99 15.49
N ALA A 641 -44.14 19.67 15.71
CA ALA A 641 -43.74 18.88 16.85
C ALA A 641 -43.91 19.68 18.16
N TRP A 642 -43.46 20.95 18.24
CA TRP A 642 -43.39 21.72 19.49
C TRP A 642 -44.53 21.54 20.52
N PRO A 643 -45.84 21.57 20.17
CA PRO A 643 -46.92 21.36 21.13
C PRO A 643 -46.80 20.05 21.92
N THR A 644 -46.37 18.96 21.29
CA THR A 644 -46.20 17.66 21.94
C THR A 644 -45.04 17.68 22.94
N ALA A 645 -43.92 18.35 22.61
CA ALA A 645 -42.74 18.43 23.50
C ALA A 645 -43.08 19.30 24.69
N ARG A 646 -43.74 20.43 24.44
CA ARG A 646 -44.25 21.32 25.48
C ARG A 646 -45.16 20.58 26.44
N ALA A 647 -46.08 19.75 25.95
CA ALA A 647 -46.95 18.93 26.80
C ALA A 647 -46.16 17.89 27.62
N THR A 648 -45.18 17.21 27.01
CA THR A 648 -44.32 16.24 27.72
C THR A 648 -43.48 16.90 28.81
N ILE A 649 -42.92 18.09 28.55
CA ILE A 649 -42.17 18.87 29.53
C ILE A 649 -43.10 19.37 30.63
N ALA A 650 -44.29 19.88 30.28
CA ALA A 650 -45.29 20.40 31.22
C ALA A 650 -45.72 19.36 32.24
N ALA A 651 -45.79 18.08 31.87
CA ALA A 651 -46.08 16.99 32.80
C ALA A 651 -45.07 16.84 33.95
N ARG A 652 -43.85 17.40 33.80
CA ARG A 652 -42.78 17.36 34.82
C ARG A 652 -42.38 18.74 35.33
N TRP A 653 -42.90 19.81 34.73
CA TRP A 653 -42.53 21.19 35.03
C TRP A 653 -43.34 21.74 36.20
N ARG A 654 -42.66 22.21 37.24
CA ARG A 654 -43.20 22.84 38.44
C ARG A 654 -42.92 24.33 38.39
N GLY A 655 -43.81 25.09 37.75
CA GLY A 655 -43.59 26.52 37.50
C GLY A 655 -43.48 27.39 38.76
N GLN A 656 -44.01 26.96 39.90
CA GLN A 656 -43.82 27.64 41.19
C GLN A 656 -42.42 27.36 41.74
N VAL A 657 -41.49 28.26 41.43
CA VAL A 657 -40.06 28.12 41.76
C VAL A 657 -39.57 29.10 42.83
N ASP A 658 -40.35 30.13 43.18
CA ASP A 658 -40.00 31.09 44.24
C ASP A 658 -40.91 30.93 45.46
N PRO A 659 -40.42 30.37 46.58
CA PRO A 659 -41.20 30.29 47.82
C PRO A 659 -41.55 31.66 48.41
N GLY A 660 -40.79 32.71 48.07
CA GLY A 660 -41.02 34.07 48.57
C GLY A 660 -42.09 34.85 47.80
N ASP A 661 -42.54 34.34 46.65
CA ASP A 661 -43.53 34.97 45.78
C ASP A 661 -44.41 33.88 45.15
N PRO A 662 -45.46 33.42 45.85
CA PRO A 662 -46.31 32.32 45.38
C PRO A 662 -47.10 32.64 44.11
N ASP A 663 -47.23 33.93 43.77
CA ASP A 663 -47.90 34.41 42.56
C ASP A 663 -46.98 34.32 41.33
N TYR A 664 -45.67 34.16 41.52
CA TYR A 664 -44.72 33.98 40.43
C TYR A 664 -44.71 32.53 39.90
N CYS A 665 -44.99 32.37 38.60
CA CYS A 665 -44.92 31.10 37.90
C CYS A 665 -44.00 31.20 36.68
N ALA A 666 -42.89 30.45 36.68
CA ALA A 666 -41.99 30.38 35.55
C ALA A 666 -42.59 29.50 34.44
N GLY A 667 -42.94 30.11 33.30
CA GLY A 667 -43.47 29.41 32.14
C GLY A 667 -42.40 28.71 31.30
N ILE A 668 -42.77 27.59 30.65
CA ILE A 668 -41.88 26.85 29.72
C ILE A 668 -41.50 27.72 28.52
N ASP A 669 -42.45 28.47 27.96
CA ASP A 669 -42.19 29.30 26.77
C ASP A 669 -41.21 30.44 27.10
N THR A 670 -41.40 31.10 28.26
CA THR A 670 -40.46 32.10 28.78
C THR A 670 -39.07 31.50 29.03
N PHE A 671 -39.02 30.26 29.51
CA PHE A 671 -37.75 29.55 29.65
C PHE A 671 -37.04 29.32 28.31
N VAL A 672 -37.78 28.90 27.28
CA VAL A 672 -37.20 28.69 25.93
C VAL A 672 -36.79 30.02 25.27
N ASP A 673 -37.54 31.10 25.48
CA ASP A 673 -37.18 32.44 24.98
C ASP A 673 -35.85 32.94 25.58
N GLU A 674 -35.67 32.78 26.90
CA GLU A 674 -34.40 33.12 27.55
C GLU A 674 -33.27 32.18 27.11
N LEU A 675 -33.58 30.90 26.89
CA LEU A 675 -32.61 29.92 26.37
C LEU A 675 -32.11 30.30 24.97
N GLU A 676 -32.97 30.83 24.09
CA GLU A 676 -32.57 31.34 22.75
C GLU A 676 -31.56 32.49 22.83
N VAL A 677 -31.70 33.38 23.82
CA VAL A 677 -30.72 34.44 24.06
C VAL A 677 -29.36 33.82 24.39
N ILE A 678 -29.33 32.84 25.29
CA ILE A 678 -28.08 32.17 25.70
C ILE A 678 -27.47 31.35 24.55
N VAL A 679 -28.29 30.69 23.72
CA VAL A 679 -27.81 29.98 22.52
C VAL A 679 -27.07 30.92 21.58
N ARG A 680 -27.58 32.14 21.35
CA ARG A 680 -26.88 33.13 20.51
C ARG A 680 -25.53 33.52 21.09
N ILE A 681 -25.45 33.76 22.40
CA ILE A 681 -24.20 34.12 23.09
C ILE A 681 -23.21 32.94 23.07
N ARG A 682 -23.69 31.69 23.26
CA ARG A 682 -22.89 30.47 23.16
C ARG A 682 -22.31 30.30 21.75
N ASN A 683 -23.13 30.49 20.72
CA ASN A 683 -22.67 30.40 19.33
C ASN A 683 -21.67 31.51 18.99
N GLN A 684 -21.87 32.72 19.53
CA GLN A 684 -20.89 33.81 19.43
C GLN A 684 -19.56 33.43 20.09
N ALA A 685 -19.59 32.80 21.26
CA ALA A 685 -18.38 32.37 21.98
C ALA A 685 -17.58 31.25 21.30
N ALA A 686 -18.18 30.54 20.34
CA ALA A 686 -17.49 29.52 19.52
C ALA A 686 -16.98 30.08 18.18
N HIS A 687 -17.20 31.37 17.92
CA HIS A 687 -16.78 32.08 16.73
C HIS A 687 -15.61 33.03 17.06
N THR A 688 -14.88 33.52 16.05
CA THR A 688 -13.81 34.53 16.24
C THR A 688 -14.31 35.90 16.73
N THR A 689 -15.62 36.09 16.87
CA THR A 689 -16.21 37.33 17.38
C THR A 689 -16.14 37.35 18.92
N PRO A 690 -15.37 38.26 19.54
CA PRO A 690 -15.16 38.24 20.98
C PRO A 690 -16.47 38.51 21.75
N VAL A 691 -16.63 37.82 22.88
CA VAL A 691 -17.73 38.10 23.82
C VAL A 691 -17.25 39.18 24.79
N GLY A 692 -17.73 40.40 24.61
CA GLY A 692 -17.36 41.53 25.46
C GLY A 692 -17.84 41.39 26.91
N ARG A 693 -17.18 42.09 27.83
CA ARG A 693 -17.51 42.12 29.27
C ARG A 693 -18.99 42.41 29.59
N PRO A 694 -19.67 43.36 28.92
CA PRO A 694 -21.10 43.61 29.17
C PRO A 694 -21.98 42.42 28.80
N ALA A 695 -21.74 41.80 27.64
CA ALA A 695 -22.49 40.63 27.17
C ALA A 695 -22.29 39.42 28.09
N PHE A 696 -21.05 39.19 28.54
CA PHE A 696 -20.75 38.17 29.54
C PHE A 696 -21.50 38.41 30.86
N ARG A 697 -21.48 39.66 31.38
CA ARG A 697 -22.19 40.01 32.62
C ARG A 697 -23.71 39.83 32.48
N ASP A 698 -24.29 40.20 31.34
CA ASP A 698 -25.71 39.99 31.08
C ASP A 698 -26.05 38.48 31.04
N ALA A 699 -25.25 37.69 30.33
CA ALA A 699 -25.42 36.24 30.29
C ALA A 699 -25.31 35.60 31.68
N LEU A 700 -24.33 36.02 32.49
CA LEU A 700 -24.15 35.52 33.85
C LEU A 700 -25.38 35.83 34.74
N ARG A 701 -25.96 37.03 34.63
CA ARG A 701 -27.18 37.42 35.35
C ARG A 701 -28.41 36.65 34.89
N ARG A 702 -28.55 36.43 33.57
CA ARG A 702 -29.65 35.63 33.00
C ARG A 702 -29.54 34.15 33.39
N ILE A 703 -28.33 33.61 33.55
CA ILE A 703 -28.12 32.20 33.90
C ILE A 703 -28.21 31.97 35.42
N GLY A 704 -27.55 32.79 36.22
CA GLY A 704 -27.51 32.70 37.68
C GLY A 704 -28.80 33.17 38.33
N GLY A 705 -28.96 34.49 38.48
CA GLY A 705 -30.12 35.16 39.05
C GLY A 705 -30.04 36.69 38.95
N GLY A 706 -31.20 37.36 38.91
CA GLY A 706 -31.31 38.83 38.91
C GLY A 706 -31.36 39.52 37.54
N GLY A 707 -31.57 38.78 36.44
CA GLY A 707 -31.73 39.35 35.09
C GLY A 707 -32.64 38.52 34.18
N GLY A 708 -33.24 39.15 33.17
CA GLY A 708 -34.15 38.51 32.20
C GLY A 708 -35.58 38.30 32.71
N ALA A 709 -36.42 37.65 31.90
CA ALA A 709 -37.84 37.43 32.20
C ALA A 709 -38.09 36.39 33.32
N LEU A 710 -37.11 35.55 33.64
CA LEU A 710 -37.24 34.46 34.61
C LEU A 710 -36.98 34.86 36.07
N ARG A 711 -36.63 36.12 36.38
CA ARG A 711 -36.27 36.69 37.70
C ARG A 711 -35.17 35.94 38.48
N LEU A 712 -35.37 34.66 38.76
CA LEU A 712 -34.46 33.72 39.38
C LEU A 712 -33.32 33.25 38.47
N GLY A 713 -33.40 33.45 37.15
CA GLY A 713 -32.37 33.03 36.18
C GLY A 713 -32.56 31.59 35.65
N LEU A 714 -32.03 31.33 34.45
CA LEU A 714 -32.25 30.09 33.70
C LEU A 714 -31.83 28.82 34.45
N LEU A 715 -30.66 28.82 35.08
CA LEU A 715 -30.15 27.61 35.75
C LEU A 715 -30.98 27.31 37.00
N ASN A 716 -31.30 28.31 37.82
CA ASN A 716 -32.22 28.16 38.95
C ASN A 716 -33.60 27.66 38.51
N THR A 717 -34.19 28.29 37.50
CA THR A 717 -35.49 27.88 36.97
C THR A 717 -35.43 26.43 36.47
N LEU A 718 -34.40 26.04 35.72
CA LEU A 718 -34.26 24.67 35.24
C LEU A 718 -34.13 23.65 36.39
N LEU A 719 -33.32 23.98 37.41
CA LEU A 719 -33.08 23.10 38.53
C LEU A 719 -34.32 22.94 39.42
N LEU A 720 -35.01 24.04 39.72
CA LEU A 720 -36.18 24.09 40.60
C LEU A 720 -37.47 23.65 39.91
N ALA A 721 -37.74 24.13 38.69
CA ALA A 721 -38.95 23.82 37.97
C ALA A 721 -38.93 22.41 37.37
N TRP A 722 -37.75 21.87 37.07
CA TRP A 722 -37.62 20.54 36.47
C TRP A 722 -36.73 19.64 37.33
N PRO A 723 -37.21 19.22 38.51
CA PRO A 723 -36.42 18.36 39.38
C PRO A 723 -36.17 17.01 38.71
N THR A 724 -34.93 16.55 38.77
CA THR A 724 -34.63 15.14 38.50
C THR A 724 -35.20 14.32 39.66
N ARG A 725 -35.86 13.18 39.41
CA ARG A 725 -36.43 12.34 40.49
C ARG A 725 -35.40 12.17 41.61
N PRO A 726 -35.78 12.26 42.89
CA PRO A 726 -34.84 11.95 43.97
C PRO A 726 -34.30 10.54 43.74
N ARG A 727 -32.98 10.38 43.88
CA ARG A 727 -32.32 9.08 43.86
C ARG A 727 -32.93 8.13 44.88
#